data_AF-A0A9P6LLQ5-F1
#
_entry.id   AF-A0A9P6LLQ5-F1
#
_cell.length_a   1.000
_cell.length_b   1.000
_cell.length_c   1.000
_cell.angle_alpha   90.00
_cell.angle_beta   90.00
_cell.angle_gamma   90.00
#
_symmetry.space_group_name_H-M   'P 1'
#
loop_
_entity.id
_entity.type
_entity.pdbx_description
1 polymer ?
#
loop_
_entity_poly.entity_id
_entity_poly.type
_entity_poly.pdbx_seq_one_letter_code
_entity_poly.pdbx_strand_id
1 'polypeptide(L)'
;MISPSRKEFEVAIIGGGIAGVTLAISLSKRNVPCTIYEKAGAFTEIGAGLGITPNATRAMKACDLSVYQAFDRVAQPSIRWDFLDGSSPETDDVVQFSLGDNEFGIRGCHRAHFLEGMVESLPAGITRFNKELARVEEPHGPSGKLHMAFSDGSTAEADAIVGCDGIKSRTREVIVGYGHPSTKCSFTNKYCYRGLIPINKGIEILGQDRAMGSNLWFAEKVHIVTYPVAKGTILNAVMHCTSKFDWPSDRQFVLPAQQDDAYADSEGLSPRLRQVVKNMRTVDRWGLFDLGEHPMPAFAKGRICVIGDAAHASTPHQGAGAGFCIEDAAVLASLVADNRVKDRDDIKAAFAAFDACRRQRGHRLVEGSRRAGELYEGRTEVGNDLKEIEREIRMKSREVWEFDINKNIDDGLAELGRRLAVDNEAVDYRQDLATGKMPADFDKQSYWGERFASETNFEWLTPSATFMSIADPYLANLDDSAPILQLGFGTSDLQNHFRHRGFDNVTNVDFEPLAIDRGRMLEKQVFGDVKMRYLVADVTQLHLPDKFDLIVDKSTVDAVSCGGVEPFLRMAEGVRKHLSDDGFWISLSYSFCRFDVEDLPFDVEVIGKIPTPKLKPHDPDVYHWCYLLRPKGFQ
;
A
#
# COMPACT_ATOMS: atom_id res chain seq x y z
N MET A 1 6.50 -35.49 5.86
CA MET A 1 5.66 -34.29 5.64
C MET A 1 4.41 -34.74 4.91
N ILE A 2 3.25 -34.56 5.52
CA ILE A 2 1.95 -34.84 4.87
C ILE A 2 1.79 -33.77 3.78
N SER A 3 1.61 -34.16 2.53
CA SER A 3 1.26 -33.21 1.46
C SER A 3 0.00 -32.45 1.88
N PRO A 4 -0.04 -31.11 1.82
CA PRO A 4 -1.24 -30.37 2.20
C PRO A 4 -2.43 -30.88 1.39
N SER A 5 -3.57 -31.08 2.06
CA SER A 5 -4.81 -31.50 1.40
C SER A 5 -5.24 -30.42 0.41
N ARG A 6 -5.80 -30.85 -0.73
CA ARG A 6 -6.36 -29.93 -1.73
C ARG A 6 -7.44 -29.05 -1.08
N LYS A 7 -7.39 -27.74 -1.31
CA LYS A 7 -8.45 -26.82 -0.85
C LYS A 7 -9.75 -27.07 -1.61
N GLU A 8 -10.89 -26.84 -0.95
CA GLU A 8 -12.24 -27.04 -1.53
C GLU A 8 -12.79 -25.81 -2.26
N PHE A 9 -12.04 -24.70 -2.26
CA PHE A 9 -12.36 -23.47 -2.98
C PHE A 9 -11.45 -23.26 -4.20
N GLU A 10 -11.89 -22.45 -5.15
CA GLU A 10 -11.12 -22.08 -6.35
C GLU A 10 -10.86 -20.58 -6.46
N VAL A 11 -9.63 -20.23 -6.85
CA VAL A 11 -9.20 -18.85 -7.11
C VAL A 11 -9.13 -18.58 -8.61
N ALA A 12 -9.89 -17.60 -9.11
CA ALA A 12 -9.73 -17.07 -10.45
C ALA A 12 -8.61 -16.02 -10.49
N ILE A 13 -7.67 -16.16 -11.42
CA ILE A 13 -6.57 -15.22 -11.64
C ILE A 13 -6.82 -14.47 -12.95
N ILE A 14 -7.00 -13.16 -12.89
CA ILE A 14 -7.31 -12.33 -14.06
C ILE A 14 -6.02 -11.71 -14.59
N GLY A 15 -5.49 -12.24 -15.69
CA GLY A 15 -4.23 -11.81 -16.29
C GLY A 15 -3.11 -12.85 -16.13
N GLY A 16 -2.52 -13.23 -17.27
CA GLY A 16 -1.45 -14.22 -17.44
C GLY A 16 -0.05 -13.62 -17.60
N GLY A 17 0.19 -12.41 -17.06
CA GLY A 17 1.52 -11.82 -16.98
C GLY A 17 2.38 -12.46 -15.87
N ILE A 18 3.56 -11.87 -15.61
CA ILE A 18 4.51 -12.33 -14.58
C ILE A 18 3.83 -12.56 -13.23
N ALA A 19 3.00 -11.61 -12.75
CA ALA A 19 2.30 -11.73 -11.47
C ALA A 19 1.35 -12.94 -11.43
N GLY A 20 0.47 -13.07 -12.45
CA GLY A 20 -0.55 -14.11 -12.50
C GLY A 20 0.00 -15.51 -12.70
N VAL A 21 0.98 -15.68 -13.60
CA VAL A 21 1.64 -16.98 -13.80
C VAL A 21 2.43 -17.40 -12.56
N THR A 22 3.15 -16.46 -11.93
CA THR A 22 3.88 -16.74 -10.67
C THR A 22 2.92 -17.17 -9.56
N LEU A 23 1.80 -16.46 -9.40
CA LEU A 23 0.77 -16.79 -8.41
C LEU A 23 0.15 -18.17 -8.70
N ALA A 24 -0.19 -18.47 -9.95
CA ALA A 24 -0.77 -19.75 -10.34
C ALA A 24 0.16 -20.93 -10.05
N ILE A 25 1.47 -20.80 -10.33
CA ILE A 25 2.47 -21.80 -9.95
C ILE A 25 2.49 -21.96 -8.43
N SER A 26 2.58 -20.85 -7.69
CA SER A 26 2.70 -20.86 -6.24
C SER A 26 1.49 -21.49 -5.54
N LEU A 27 0.27 -21.20 -6.02
CA LEU A 27 -0.99 -21.78 -5.55
C LEU A 27 -1.11 -23.27 -5.93
N SER A 28 -0.80 -23.62 -7.18
CA SER A 28 -0.87 -25.02 -7.66
C SER A 28 0.06 -25.93 -6.85
N LYS A 29 1.29 -25.47 -6.55
CA LYS A 29 2.26 -26.21 -5.73
C LYS A 29 1.83 -26.35 -4.26
N ARG A 30 0.91 -25.50 -3.81
CA ARG A 30 0.29 -25.54 -2.48
C ARG A 30 -1.07 -26.25 -2.47
N ASN A 31 -1.43 -26.95 -3.55
CA ASN A 31 -2.71 -27.63 -3.73
C ASN A 31 -3.95 -26.71 -3.58
N VAL A 32 -3.81 -25.43 -3.94
CA VAL A 32 -4.93 -24.50 -4.05
C VAL A 32 -5.43 -24.49 -5.50
N PRO A 33 -6.68 -24.91 -5.78
CA PRO A 33 -7.26 -24.84 -7.12
C PRO A 33 -7.28 -23.40 -7.63
N CYS A 34 -6.81 -23.19 -8.86
CA CYS A 34 -6.91 -21.89 -9.52
C CYS A 34 -7.01 -22.03 -11.04
N THR A 35 -7.55 -20.99 -11.68
CA THR A 35 -7.67 -20.89 -13.14
C THR A 35 -7.22 -19.49 -13.59
N ILE A 36 -6.34 -19.41 -14.60
CA ILE A 36 -5.91 -18.15 -15.21
C ILE A 36 -6.88 -17.79 -16.34
N TYR A 37 -7.37 -16.55 -16.34
CA TYR A 37 -8.13 -15.94 -17.44
C TYR A 37 -7.26 -14.86 -18.09
N GLU A 38 -6.81 -15.11 -19.32
CA GLU A 38 -5.92 -14.21 -20.07
C GLU A 38 -6.64 -13.65 -21.29
N LYS A 39 -6.55 -12.33 -21.49
CA LYS A 39 -7.21 -11.64 -22.61
C LYS A 39 -6.58 -11.96 -23.97
N ALA A 40 -5.28 -12.20 -24.02
CA ALA A 40 -4.56 -12.58 -25.22
C ALA A 40 -4.88 -14.03 -25.64
N GLY A 41 -4.70 -14.32 -26.93
CA GLY A 41 -4.91 -15.68 -27.48
C GLY A 41 -3.81 -16.68 -27.14
N ALA A 42 -2.69 -16.21 -26.59
CA ALA A 42 -1.57 -17.01 -26.12
C ALA A 42 -0.76 -16.18 -25.11
N PHE A 43 0.12 -16.83 -24.34
CA PHE A 43 1.14 -16.12 -23.59
C PHE A 43 2.08 -15.42 -24.58
N THR A 44 1.91 -14.13 -24.77
CA THR A 44 2.76 -13.32 -25.65
C THR A 44 3.17 -12.07 -24.90
N GLU A 45 4.45 -11.75 -24.97
CA GLU A 45 5.00 -10.51 -24.45
C GLU A 45 6.02 -9.98 -25.44
N ILE A 46 5.87 -8.73 -25.85
CA ILE A 46 6.78 -8.11 -26.80
C ILE A 46 8.00 -7.57 -26.05
N GLY A 47 9.17 -8.19 -26.30
CA GLY A 47 10.44 -7.51 -26.55
C GLY A 47 10.98 -6.51 -25.52
N ALA A 48 10.86 -6.76 -24.21
CA ALA A 48 11.56 -5.97 -23.20
C ALA A 48 12.52 -6.82 -22.36
N GLY A 49 13.71 -6.28 -22.12
CA GLY A 49 14.60 -6.77 -21.07
C GLY A 49 13.99 -6.51 -19.70
N LEU A 50 14.12 -7.46 -18.78
CA LEU A 50 13.67 -7.36 -17.40
C LEU A 50 14.86 -7.41 -16.46
N GLY A 51 14.95 -6.44 -15.56
CA GLY A 51 15.86 -6.48 -14.42
C GLY A 51 15.18 -7.16 -13.23
N ILE A 52 15.82 -8.17 -12.64
CA ILE A 52 15.37 -8.84 -11.42
C ILE A 52 16.36 -8.53 -10.30
N THR A 53 15.86 -7.89 -9.25
CA THR A 53 16.62 -7.52 -8.05
C THR A 53 16.81 -8.72 -7.09
N PRO A 54 17.73 -8.63 -6.12
CA PRO A 54 17.99 -9.74 -5.20
C PRO A 54 16.77 -10.19 -4.35
N ASN A 55 15.92 -9.25 -3.90
CA ASN A 55 14.68 -9.56 -3.19
C ASN A 55 13.71 -10.39 -4.04
N ALA A 56 13.58 -10.09 -5.32
CA ALA A 56 12.74 -10.85 -6.24
C ALA A 56 13.24 -12.29 -6.38
N THR A 57 14.56 -12.50 -6.42
CA THR A 57 15.15 -13.84 -6.49
C THR A 57 14.83 -14.67 -5.24
N ARG A 58 14.82 -14.06 -4.05
CA ARG A 58 14.37 -14.71 -2.81
C ARG A 58 12.87 -15.00 -2.85
N ALA A 59 12.06 -14.06 -3.34
CA ALA A 59 10.62 -14.23 -3.48
C ALA A 59 10.26 -15.36 -4.46
N MET A 60 10.98 -15.51 -5.58
CA MET A 60 10.78 -16.64 -6.51
C MET A 60 10.91 -17.99 -5.78
N LYS A 61 11.94 -18.13 -4.93
CA LYS A 61 12.16 -19.37 -4.15
C LYS A 61 11.05 -19.58 -3.12
N ALA A 62 10.52 -18.51 -2.52
CA ALA A 62 9.36 -18.58 -1.64
C ALA A 62 8.07 -18.97 -2.40
N CYS A 63 7.90 -18.54 -3.66
CA CYS A 63 6.80 -18.99 -4.51
C CYS A 63 6.90 -20.49 -4.79
N ASP A 64 7.98 -20.92 -5.44
CA ASP A 64 8.36 -22.31 -5.69
C ASP A 64 9.74 -22.33 -6.39
N LEU A 65 10.55 -23.37 -6.18
CA LEU A 65 11.88 -23.45 -6.79
C LEU A 65 11.83 -23.44 -8.33
N SER A 66 10.74 -23.92 -8.96
CA SER A 66 10.57 -23.88 -10.41
C SER A 66 10.52 -22.46 -10.99
N VAL A 67 9.97 -21.49 -10.25
CA VAL A 67 9.95 -20.07 -10.66
C VAL A 67 11.38 -19.53 -10.72
N TYR A 68 12.18 -19.81 -9.69
CA TYR A 68 13.60 -19.43 -9.66
C TYR A 68 14.38 -20.15 -10.77
N GLN A 69 14.16 -21.44 -10.99
CA GLN A 69 14.84 -22.20 -12.04
C GLN A 69 14.48 -21.69 -13.44
N ALA A 70 13.23 -21.32 -13.69
CA ALA A 70 12.81 -20.71 -14.95
C ALA A 70 13.57 -19.41 -15.20
N PHE A 71 13.72 -18.57 -14.17
CA PHE A 71 14.52 -17.35 -14.25
C PHE A 71 16.00 -17.64 -14.49
N ASP A 72 16.60 -18.51 -13.66
CA ASP A 72 18.03 -18.78 -13.64
C ASP A 72 18.54 -19.34 -14.98
N ARG A 73 17.72 -20.13 -15.69
CA ARG A 73 18.03 -20.65 -17.03
C ARG A 73 18.22 -19.56 -18.10
N VAL A 74 17.55 -18.41 -17.95
CA VAL A 74 17.52 -17.35 -18.97
C VAL A 74 18.18 -16.05 -18.52
N ALA A 75 18.51 -15.94 -17.24
CA ALA A 75 19.10 -14.76 -16.64
C ALA A 75 20.61 -14.70 -16.87
N GLN A 76 21.10 -13.49 -17.09
CA GLN A 76 22.52 -13.17 -17.09
C GLN A 76 23.07 -13.15 -15.65
N PRO A 77 24.41 -13.17 -15.49
CA PRO A 77 25.06 -12.89 -14.20
C PRO A 77 24.61 -11.56 -13.60
N SER A 78 24.89 -11.37 -12.31
CA SER A 78 24.58 -10.11 -11.65
C SER A 78 25.40 -8.97 -12.25
N ILE A 79 24.78 -7.80 -12.31
CA ILE A 79 25.29 -6.63 -13.01
C ILE A 79 25.61 -5.55 -11.99
N ARG A 80 26.86 -5.07 -12.04
CA ARG A 80 27.26 -3.78 -11.46
C ARG A 80 26.74 -2.64 -12.33
N TRP A 81 25.96 -1.75 -11.73
CA TRP A 81 25.51 -0.50 -12.34
C TRP A 81 26.45 0.63 -11.95
N ASP A 82 27.09 1.24 -12.93
CA ASP A 82 27.89 2.45 -12.73
C ASP A 82 27.02 3.69 -12.94
N PHE A 83 27.12 4.64 -12.01
CA PHE A 83 26.43 5.92 -12.04
C PHE A 83 27.44 7.02 -12.32
N LEU A 84 27.16 7.83 -13.33
CA LEU A 84 28.07 8.83 -13.89
C LEU A 84 27.36 10.18 -14.05
N ASP A 85 28.12 11.26 -14.10
CA ASP A 85 27.62 12.58 -14.49
C ASP A 85 27.82 12.78 -15.99
N GLY A 86 26.73 12.68 -16.74
CA GLY A 86 26.71 12.81 -18.20
C GLY A 86 26.57 14.22 -18.72
N SER A 87 26.75 15.26 -17.91
CA SER A 87 26.56 16.66 -18.33
C SER A 87 27.71 17.20 -19.19
N SER A 88 28.94 16.69 -19.00
CA SER A 88 30.14 17.25 -19.64
C SER A 88 31.14 16.17 -20.09
N PRO A 89 32.00 16.45 -21.10
CA PRO A 89 33.09 15.54 -21.49
C PRO A 89 34.07 15.22 -20.37
N GLU A 90 34.24 16.11 -19.39
CA GLU A 90 35.19 15.94 -18.29
C GLU A 90 34.69 14.96 -17.23
N THR A 91 33.37 14.75 -17.15
CA THR A 91 32.72 13.96 -16.10
C THR A 91 32.08 12.68 -16.61
N ASP A 92 31.73 12.60 -17.90
CA ASP A 92 30.89 11.51 -18.45
C ASP A 92 31.56 10.14 -18.51
N ASP A 93 32.87 10.04 -18.21
CA ASP A 93 33.62 8.79 -18.06
C ASP A 93 34.04 8.51 -16.61
N VAL A 94 33.76 9.42 -15.68
CA VAL A 94 34.14 9.30 -14.27
C VAL A 94 33.00 8.65 -13.50
N VAL A 95 33.23 7.41 -13.06
CA VAL A 95 32.30 6.69 -12.19
C VAL A 95 32.21 7.40 -10.84
N GLN A 96 31.02 7.92 -10.52
CA GLN A 96 30.74 8.59 -9.25
C GLN A 96 30.53 7.55 -8.15
N PHE A 97 29.68 6.57 -8.44
CA PHE A 97 29.45 5.44 -7.58
C PHE A 97 28.89 4.26 -8.37
N SER A 98 28.78 3.11 -7.70
CA SER A 98 28.19 1.91 -8.30
C SER A 98 27.23 1.21 -7.35
N LEU A 99 26.23 0.53 -7.93
CA LEU A 99 25.32 -0.36 -7.22
C LEU A 99 25.46 -1.79 -7.70
N GLY A 100 25.49 -2.70 -6.73
CA GLY A 100 25.68 -4.12 -6.96
C GLY A 100 27.07 -4.49 -7.46
N ASP A 101 27.27 -5.78 -7.63
CA ASP A 101 28.49 -6.40 -8.14
C ASP A 101 28.13 -7.68 -8.93
N ASN A 102 29.13 -8.52 -9.19
CA ASN A 102 28.95 -9.74 -9.97
C ASN A 102 28.24 -10.87 -9.19
N GLU A 103 28.09 -10.74 -7.88
CA GLU A 103 27.47 -11.72 -6.98
C GLU A 103 26.11 -11.24 -6.45
N PHE A 104 25.96 -9.94 -6.18
CA PHE A 104 24.78 -9.33 -5.58
C PHE A 104 24.36 -8.06 -6.31
N GLY A 105 23.21 -8.10 -6.97
CA GLY A 105 22.75 -7.02 -7.83
C GLY A 105 21.64 -7.46 -8.78
N ILE A 106 21.34 -6.61 -9.76
CA ILE A 106 20.30 -6.87 -10.75
C ILE A 106 20.78 -7.92 -11.75
N ARG A 107 19.93 -8.91 -12.01
CA ARG A 107 20.14 -9.90 -13.08
C ARG A 107 19.15 -9.66 -14.21
N GLY A 108 19.66 -9.48 -15.42
CA GLY A 108 18.85 -9.22 -16.61
C GLY A 108 18.37 -10.49 -17.30
N CYS A 109 17.14 -10.54 -17.79
CA CYS A 109 16.64 -11.60 -18.67
C CYS A 109 15.71 -11.05 -19.76
N HIS A 110 15.41 -11.86 -20.79
CA HIS A 110 14.37 -11.54 -21.76
C HIS A 110 13.00 -11.92 -21.17
N ARG A 111 12.08 -10.96 -21.06
CA ARG A 111 10.80 -11.17 -20.36
C ARG A 111 9.97 -12.31 -20.95
N ALA A 112 9.93 -12.44 -22.27
CA ALA A 112 9.18 -13.52 -22.92
C ALA A 112 9.73 -14.91 -22.58
N HIS A 113 11.07 -15.08 -22.60
CA HIS A 113 11.68 -16.38 -22.29
C HIS A 113 11.51 -16.77 -20.82
N PHE A 114 11.54 -15.78 -19.92
CA PHE A 114 11.25 -16.04 -18.51
C PHE A 114 9.79 -16.48 -18.31
N LEU A 115 8.84 -15.80 -18.97
CA LEU A 115 7.43 -16.19 -18.92
C LEU A 115 7.21 -17.58 -19.52
N GLU A 116 7.78 -17.89 -20.68
CA GLU A 116 7.74 -19.22 -21.32
C GLU A 116 8.23 -20.32 -20.36
N GLY A 117 9.39 -20.13 -19.74
CA GLY A 117 9.95 -21.09 -18.78
C GLY A 117 9.09 -21.28 -17.52
N MET A 118 8.34 -20.26 -17.11
CA MET A 118 7.36 -20.38 -16.02
C MET A 118 6.09 -21.12 -16.47
N VAL A 119 5.60 -20.84 -17.68
CA VAL A 119 4.41 -21.50 -18.25
C VAL A 119 4.60 -23.01 -18.36
N GLU A 120 5.82 -23.49 -18.64
CA GLU A 120 6.17 -24.92 -18.62
C GLU A 120 5.91 -25.60 -17.25
N SER A 121 5.88 -24.81 -16.16
CA SER A 121 5.65 -25.32 -14.80
C SER A 121 4.18 -25.32 -14.40
N LEU A 122 3.29 -24.78 -15.24
CA LEU A 122 1.85 -24.75 -14.98
C LEU A 122 1.18 -26.10 -15.26
N PRO A 123 0.18 -26.50 -14.46
CA PRO A 123 -0.66 -27.64 -14.79
C PRO A 123 -1.37 -27.47 -16.14
N ALA A 124 -1.49 -28.56 -16.90
CA ALA A 124 -2.18 -28.56 -18.18
C ALA A 124 -3.63 -28.11 -18.02
N GLY A 125 -4.09 -27.21 -18.88
CA GLY A 125 -5.48 -26.74 -18.89
C GLY A 125 -5.84 -25.75 -17.78
N ILE A 126 -4.87 -25.21 -17.03
CA ILE A 126 -5.12 -24.19 -15.99
C ILE A 126 -5.49 -22.81 -16.58
N THR A 127 -5.16 -22.56 -17.85
CA THR A 127 -5.36 -21.26 -18.50
C THR A 127 -6.56 -21.27 -19.45
N ARG A 128 -7.28 -20.15 -19.50
CA ARG A 128 -8.36 -19.83 -20.43
C ARG A 128 -7.98 -18.54 -21.16
N PHE A 129 -7.62 -18.67 -22.43
CA PHE A 129 -7.24 -17.54 -23.30
C PHE A 129 -8.46 -16.85 -23.92
N ASN A 130 -8.25 -15.65 -24.46
CA ASN A 130 -9.29 -14.78 -25.02
C ASN A 130 -10.38 -14.41 -23.98
N LYS A 131 -9.99 -14.27 -22.71
CA LYS A 131 -10.86 -13.94 -21.58
C LYS A 131 -10.48 -12.59 -21.00
N GLU A 132 -11.01 -11.53 -21.60
CA GLU A 132 -10.93 -10.17 -21.07
C GLU A 132 -12.09 -9.91 -20.11
N LEU A 133 -11.79 -9.74 -18.82
CA LEU A 133 -12.80 -9.46 -17.79
C LEU A 133 -13.51 -8.14 -18.09
N ALA A 134 -14.83 -8.19 -18.21
CA ALA A 134 -15.67 -7.01 -18.40
C ALA A 134 -16.24 -6.49 -17.08
N ARG A 135 -16.79 -7.39 -16.25
CA ARG A 135 -17.33 -7.05 -14.92
C ARG A 135 -17.35 -8.27 -14.00
N VAL A 136 -17.40 -7.98 -12.70
CA VAL A 136 -17.68 -8.96 -11.65
C VAL A 136 -19.01 -8.61 -11.03
N GLU A 137 -19.88 -9.61 -10.89
CA GLU A 137 -21.18 -9.47 -10.26
C GLU A 137 -21.15 -10.11 -8.87
N GLU A 138 -21.90 -9.53 -7.94
CA GLU A 138 -22.10 -10.14 -6.63
C GLU A 138 -22.74 -11.53 -6.77
N PRO A 139 -22.42 -12.47 -5.86
CA PRO A 139 -22.87 -13.84 -5.97
C PRO A 139 -24.40 -13.94 -6.16
N HIS A 140 -24.82 -14.65 -7.21
CA HIS A 140 -26.22 -14.92 -7.49
C HIS A 140 -26.51 -16.42 -7.38
N GLY A 141 -27.52 -16.80 -6.60
CA GLY A 141 -27.95 -18.20 -6.47
C GLY A 141 -27.22 -19.01 -5.38
N PRO A 142 -27.54 -20.32 -5.27
CA PRO A 142 -27.18 -21.14 -4.11
C PRO A 142 -25.68 -21.47 -3.99
N SER A 143 -24.87 -21.27 -5.02
CA SER A 143 -23.42 -21.53 -4.98
C SER A 143 -22.67 -20.49 -4.12
N GLY A 144 -23.14 -19.25 -4.10
CA GLY A 144 -22.47 -18.12 -3.45
C GLY A 144 -21.09 -17.79 -4.04
N LYS A 145 -20.78 -18.22 -5.27
CA LYS A 145 -19.54 -17.91 -6.00
C LYS A 145 -19.63 -16.55 -6.68
N LEU A 146 -18.49 -15.89 -6.86
CA LEU A 146 -18.40 -14.65 -7.64
C LEU A 146 -18.59 -14.97 -9.12
N HIS A 147 -19.41 -14.18 -9.81
CA HIS A 147 -19.69 -14.36 -11.23
C HIS A 147 -18.88 -13.36 -12.05
N MET A 148 -18.14 -13.88 -13.03
CA MET A 148 -17.29 -13.11 -13.94
C MET A 148 -17.89 -13.14 -15.33
N ALA A 149 -18.11 -11.96 -15.91
CA ALA A 149 -18.51 -11.81 -17.30
C ALA A 149 -17.32 -11.32 -18.14
N PHE A 150 -17.10 -11.96 -19.28
CA PHE A 150 -16.01 -11.64 -20.20
C PHE A 150 -16.53 -10.91 -21.44
N SER A 151 -15.63 -10.19 -22.12
CA SER A 151 -15.95 -9.38 -23.29
C SER A 151 -16.42 -10.20 -24.52
N ASP A 152 -16.15 -11.51 -24.54
CA ASP A 152 -16.65 -12.44 -25.56
C ASP A 152 -18.09 -12.93 -25.27
N GLY A 153 -18.72 -12.45 -24.20
CA GLY A 153 -20.07 -12.83 -23.76
C GLY A 153 -20.12 -14.12 -22.93
N SER A 154 -18.99 -14.81 -22.74
CA SER A 154 -18.92 -15.97 -21.86
C SER A 154 -18.85 -15.56 -20.38
N THR A 155 -19.10 -16.53 -19.50
CA THR A 155 -19.04 -16.32 -18.04
C THR A 155 -18.27 -17.43 -17.34
N ALA A 156 -17.84 -17.16 -16.11
CA ALA A 156 -17.28 -18.16 -15.21
C ALA A 156 -17.55 -17.80 -13.74
N GLU A 157 -17.42 -18.78 -12.85
CA GLU A 157 -17.62 -18.62 -11.41
C GLU A 157 -16.38 -19.05 -10.63
N ALA A 158 -16.08 -18.34 -9.54
CA ALA A 158 -14.99 -18.70 -8.62
C ALA A 158 -15.31 -18.30 -7.17
N ASP A 159 -14.62 -18.92 -6.21
CA ASP A 159 -14.80 -18.58 -4.80
C ASP A 159 -14.11 -17.27 -4.44
N ALA A 160 -13.01 -16.95 -5.12
CA ALA A 160 -12.28 -15.70 -5.00
C ALA A 160 -11.65 -15.27 -6.34
N ILE A 161 -11.37 -13.97 -6.48
CA ILE A 161 -10.75 -13.37 -7.67
C ILE A 161 -9.47 -12.63 -7.28
N VAL A 162 -8.39 -12.85 -8.03
CA VAL A 162 -7.14 -12.09 -7.93
C VAL A 162 -6.85 -11.41 -9.26
N GLY A 163 -6.85 -10.08 -9.27
CA GLY A 163 -6.51 -9.25 -10.41
C GLY A 163 -5.01 -9.13 -10.59
N CYS A 164 -4.52 -9.64 -11.72
CA CYS A 164 -3.16 -9.58 -12.22
C CYS A 164 -3.13 -8.92 -13.63
N ASP A 165 -4.12 -8.07 -13.91
CA ASP A 165 -4.51 -7.53 -15.22
C ASP A 165 -3.81 -6.20 -15.57
N GLY A 166 -2.75 -5.88 -14.83
CA GLY A 166 -1.79 -4.83 -15.16
C GLY A 166 -2.27 -3.40 -14.87
N ILE A 167 -1.49 -2.43 -15.35
CA ILE A 167 -1.71 -1.01 -15.04
C ILE A 167 -3.10 -0.49 -15.43
N LYS A 168 -3.80 -1.12 -16.39
CA LYS A 168 -5.19 -0.80 -16.80
C LYS A 168 -6.22 -1.79 -16.24
N SER A 169 -5.98 -2.26 -15.01
CA SER A 169 -6.77 -3.29 -14.35
C SER A 169 -8.27 -2.95 -14.30
N ARG A 170 -9.09 -3.90 -14.76
CA ARG A 170 -10.54 -3.88 -14.53
C ARG A 170 -10.85 -4.32 -13.11
N THR A 171 -10.06 -5.23 -12.55
CA THR A 171 -10.24 -5.73 -11.18
C THR A 171 -10.06 -4.62 -10.15
N ARG A 172 -9.15 -3.66 -10.40
CA ARG A 172 -9.00 -2.45 -9.58
C ARG A 172 -10.29 -1.64 -9.49
N GLU A 173 -10.97 -1.41 -10.61
CA GLU A 173 -12.27 -0.72 -10.63
C GLU A 173 -13.34 -1.43 -9.80
N VAL A 174 -13.33 -2.76 -9.79
CA VAL A 174 -14.28 -3.54 -8.97
C VAL A 174 -14.05 -3.32 -7.47
N ILE A 175 -12.79 -3.18 -7.04
CA ILE A 175 -12.44 -2.98 -5.63
C ILE A 175 -12.82 -1.56 -5.16
N VAL A 176 -12.37 -0.52 -5.88
CA VAL A 176 -12.51 0.88 -5.44
C VAL A 176 -13.79 1.55 -5.92
N GLY A 177 -14.55 0.91 -6.82
CA GLY A 177 -15.76 1.46 -7.43
C GLY A 177 -15.49 2.14 -8.78
N TYR A 178 -16.50 2.04 -9.65
CA TYR A 178 -16.45 2.64 -10.99
C TYR A 178 -16.32 4.17 -10.91
N GLY A 179 -15.36 4.72 -11.65
CA GLY A 179 -15.12 6.17 -11.71
C GLY A 179 -14.25 6.73 -10.57
N HIS A 180 -13.85 5.92 -9.59
CA HIS A 180 -12.92 6.36 -8.54
C HIS A 180 -11.57 6.80 -9.15
N PRO A 181 -10.92 7.89 -8.68
CA PRO A 181 -9.67 8.39 -9.27
C PRO A 181 -8.55 7.34 -9.38
N SER A 182 -8.38 6.49 -8.36
CA SER A 182 -7.38 5.40 -8.34
C SER A 182 -7.59 4.32 -9.41
N THR A 183 -8.69 4.34 -10.16
CA THR A 183 -8.91 3.43 -11.28
C THR A 183 -8.03 3.79 -12.48
N LYS A 184 -7.59 5.05 -12.59
CA LYS A 184 -6.78 5.54 -13.69
C LYS A 184 -5.30 5.55 -13.32
N CYS A 185 -4.46 5.17 -14.27
CA CYS A 185 -3.04 5.47 -14.20
C CYS A 185 -2.78 6.91 -14.65
N SER A 186 -1.74 7.51 -14.09
CA SER A 186 -1.43 8.92 -14.31
C SER A 186 -0.09 9.06 -15.01
N PHE A 187 -0.01 9.99 -15.96
CA PHE A 187 1.24 10.30 -16.63
C PHE A 187 2.19 10.97 -15.65
N THR A 188 3.43 10.49 -15.55
CA THR A 188 4.36 10.97 -14.52
C THR A 188 5.15 12.20 -14.96
N ASN A 189 4.69 12.91 -16.00
CA ASN A 189 5.45 13.96 -16.68
C ASN A 189 6.82 13.50 -17.19
N LYS A 190 7.00 12.20 -17.41
CA LYS A 190 8.23 11.62 -17.97
C LYS A 190 7.92 10.71 -19.13
N TYR A 191 8.81 10.70 -20.11
CA TYR A 191 8.78 9.77 -21.21
C TYR A 191 10.20 9.30 -21.51
N CYS A 192 10.33 8.26 -22.33
CA CYS A 192 11.63 7.83 -22.80
C CYS A 192 11.67 7.47 -24.28
N TYR A 193 12.86 7.61 -24.84
CA TYR A 193 13.25 7.06 -26.12
C TYR A 193 14.01 5.77 -25.87
N ARG A 194 13.66 4.72 -26.61
CA ARG A 194 14.32 3.41 -26.53
C ARG A 194 14.92 3.08 -27.87
N GLY A 195 16.21 2.76 -27.90
CA GLY A 195 16.92 2.53 -29.14
C GLY A 195 18.01 1.49 -29.00
N LEU A 196 18.29 0.81 -30.11
CA LEU A 196 19.32 -0.20 -30.21
C LEU A 196 20.45 0.30 -31.12
N ILE A 197 21.69 0.06 -30.69
CA ILE A 197 22.91 0.49 -31.39
C ILE A 197 23.81 -0.74 -31.57
N PRO A 198 24.36 -1.03 -32.75
CA PRO A 198 25.38 -2.05 -32.92
C PRO A 198 26.55 -1.83 -31.95
N ILE A 199 27.00 -2.86 -31.23
CA ILE A 199 27.97 -2.69 -30.13
C ILE A 199 29.27 -2.04 -30.60
N ASN A 200 29.74 -2.33 -31.82
CA ASN A 200 30.94 -1.72 -32.40
C ASN A 200 30.81 -0.19 -32.52
N LYS A 201 29.62 0.31 -32.87
CA LYS A 201 29.34 1.74 -32.89
C LYS A 201 29.24 2.31 -31.47
N GLY A 202 28.68 1.54 -30.53
CA GLY A 202 28.71 1.87 -29.11
C GLY A 202 30.14 2.04 -28.57
N ILE A 203 31.04 1.11 -28.90
CA ILE A 203 32.46 1.13 -28.53
C ILE A 203 33.18 2.32 -29.17
N GLU A 204 32.88 2.66 -30.42
CA GLU A 204 33.43 3.85 -31.09
C GLU A 204 33.09 5.14 -30.33
N ILE A 205 31.88 5.22 -29.76
CA ILE A 205 31.37 6.42 -29.08
C ILE A 205 31.78 6.47 -27.61
N LEU A 206 31.58 5.37 -26.88
CA LEU A 206 31.71 5.31 -25.41
C LEU A 206 33.03 4.69 -24.94
N GLY A 207 33.79 4.05 -25.84
CA GLY A 207 34.90 3.19 -25.47
C GLY A 207 34.45 1.79 -25.03
N GLN A 208 35.40 0.86 -24.98
CA GLN A 208 35.15 -0.56 -24.71
C GLN A 208 34.45 -0.78 -23.37
N ASP A 209 34.96 -0.15 -22.30
CA ASP A 209 34.50 -0.40 -20.93
C ASP A 209 33.07 0.09 -20.71
N ARG A 210 32.75 1.31 -21.15
CA ARG A 210 31.39 1.87 -21.01
C ARG A 210 30.40 1.17 -21.92
N ALA A 211 30.75 0.85 -23.17
CA ALA A 211 29.84 0.17 -24.09
C ALA A 211 29.49 -1.27 -23.64
N MET A 212 30.43 -1.95 -22.98
CA MET A 212 30.21 -3.30 -22.43
C MET A 212 29.72 -3.31 -20.98
N GLY A 213 29.67 -2.15 -20.33
CA GLY A 213 29.16 -1.96 -18.97
C GLY A 213 27.67 -1.63 -18.93
N SER A 214 27.10 -1.62 -17.72
CA SER A 214 25.76 -1.10 -17.45
C SER A 214 25.88 0.23 -16.73
N ASN A 215 25.35 1.27 -17.36
CA ASN A 215 25.63 2.64 -16.98
C ASN A 215 24.34 3.46 -16.89
N LEU A 216 24.30 4.36 -15.93
CA LEU A 216 23.32 5.42 -15.82
C LEU A 216 24.06 6.76 -15.74
N TRP A 217 23.78 7.65 -16.68
CA TRP A 217 24.31 9.01 -16.67
C TRP A 217 23.23 9.99 -16.25
N PHE A 218 23.49 10.71 -15.16
CA PHE A 218 22.70 11.85 -14.72
C PHE A 218 22.96 13.06 -15.61
N ALA A 219 21.94 13.87 -15.83
CA ALA A 219 22.08 15.21 -16.39
C ALA A 219 20.84 16.03 -16.03
N GLU A 220 20.93 17.36 -16.13
CA GLU A 220 19.79 18.22 -15.83
C GLU A 220 18.63 17.94 -16.81
N LYS A 221 17.44 17.57 -16.29
CA LYS A 221 16.18 17.28 -17.02
C LYS A 221 16.19 16.04 -17.92
N VAL A 222 17.30 15.33 -18.02
CA VAL A 222 17.44 14.12 -18.86
C VAL A 222 18.39 13.15 -18.19
N HIS A 223 18.13 11.86 -18.30
CA HIS A 223 19.12 10.85 -17.93
C HIS A 223 19.11 9.73 -18.96
N ILE A 224 20.27 9.12 -19.20
CA ILE A 224 20.39 8.02 -20.16
C ILE A 224 20.95 6.78 -19.48
N VAL A 225 20.33 5.65 -19.80
CA VAL A 225 20.72 4.33 -19.33
C VAL A 225 21.21 3.52 -20.52
N THR A 226 22.39 2.91 -20.43
CA THR A 226 22.87 1.99 -21.47
C THR A 226 23.39 0.69 -20.90
N TYR A 227 23.14 -0.40 -21.60
CA TYR A 227 23.67 -1.71 -21.24
C TYR A 227 23.71 -2.66 -22.45
N PRO A 228 24.66 -3.60 -22.51
CA PRO A 228 24.73 -4.56 -23.58
C PRO A 228 23.57 -5.57 -23.51
N VAL A 229 23.04 -5.93 -24.66
CA VAL A 229 22.05 -6.99 -24.87
C VAL A 229 22.51 -7.93 -25.99
N ALA A 230 21.72 -8.97 -26.28
CA ALA A 230 22.03 -9.94 -27.33
C ALA A 230 23.46 -10.50 -27.23
N LYS A 231 23.85 -10.93 -26.02
CA LYS A 231 25.20 -11.45 -25.69
C LYS A 231 26.34 -10.46 -26.03
N GLY A 232 26.09 -9.16 -25.84
CA GLY A 232 27.08 -8.11 -26.05
C GLY A 232 27.26 -7.69 -27.50
N THR A 233 26.33 -8.02 -28.40
CA THR A 233 26.39 -7.61 -29.82
C THR A 233 25.64 -6.32 -30.12
N ILE A 234 24.76 -5.90 -29.20
CA ILE A 234 23.93 -4.70 -29.33
C ILE A 234 23.99 -3.93 -28.01
N LEU A 235 24.16 -2.61 -28.07
CA LEU A 235 23.98 -1.69 -26.96
C LEU A 235 22.51 -1.24 -26.93
N ASN A 236 21.82 -1.50 -25.83
CA ASN A 236 20.52 -0.91 -25.57
C ASN A 236 20.72 0.46 -24.91
N ALA A 237 20.05 1.49 -25.42
CA ALA A 237 20.05 2.83 -24.87
C ALA A 237 18.62 3.28 -24.57
N VAL A 238 18.39 3.83 -23.38
CA VAL A 238 17.11 4.40 -22.98
C VAL A 238 17.36 5.80 -22.42
N MET A 239 16.92 6.82 -23.15
CA MET A 239 17.00 8.21 -22.71
C MET A 239 15.65 8.62 -22.14
N HIS A 240 15.62 8.99 -20.87
CA HIS A 240 14.44 9.47 -20.18
C HIS A 240 14.47 11.00 -20.12
N CYS A 241 13.31 11.60 -20.31
CA CYS A 241 13.13 13.04 -20.40
C CYS A 241 11.93 13.46 -19.55
N THR A 242 12.00 14.66 -18.98
CA THR A 242 10.84 15.32 -18.37
C THR A 242 10.04 16.10 -19.42
N SER A 243 8.75 15.81 -19.52
CA SER A 243 7.79 16.56 -20.34
C SER A 243 7.36 17.86 -19.66
N LYS A 244 7.18 18.90 -20.47
CA LYS A 244 6.53 20.16 -20.06
C LYS A 244 5.02 20.16 -20.33
N PHE A 245 4.54 19.17 -21.06
CA PHE A 245 3.15 19.06 -21.51
C PHE A 245 2.53 17.77 -21.02
N ASP A 246 1.22 17.79 -20.82
CA ASP A 246 0.45 16.60 -20.54
C ASP A 246 0.52 15.60 -21.69
N TRP A 247 0.39 14.32 -21.35
CA TRP A 247 0.34 13.27 -22.35
C TRP A 247 -1.03 13.24 -23.03
N PRO A 248 -1.10 13.17 -24.37
CA PRO A 248 -2.34 13.39 -25.11
C PRO A 248 -3.36 12.24 -25.01
N SER A 249 -3.04 11.13 -24.34
CA SER A 249 -3.92 9.96 -24.26
C SER A 249 -3.73 9.15 -22.97
N ASP A 250 -4.82 8.78 -22.32
CA ASP A 250 -4.83 7.82 -21.21
C ASP A 250 -4.75 6.34 -21.67
N ARG A 251 -4.80 6.09 -22.99
CA ARG A 251 -4.81 4.74 -23.57
C ARG A 251 -3.58 4.46 -24.43
N GLN A 252 -3.07 5.43 -25.16
CA GLN A 252 -1.91 5.26 -26.02
C GLN A 252 -0.65 5.73 -25.28
N PHE A 253 0.17 4.79 -24.80
CA PHE A 253 1.42 5.12 -24.07
C PHE A 253 2.64 5.26 -24.97
N VAL A 254 2.50 4.98 -26.26
CA VAL A 254 3.59 5.08 -27.24
C VAL A 254 3.16 6.00 -28.36
N LEU A 255 3.93 7.06 -28.57
CA LEU A 255 3.73 8.02 -29.65
C LEU A 255 4.90 7.93 -30.64
N PRO A 256 4.64 8.03 -31.95
CA PRO A 256 5.71 8.10 -32.92
C PRO A 256 6.56 9.35 -32.68
N ALA A 257 7.87 9.23 -32.88
CA ALA A 257 8.80 10.36 -32.84
C ALA A 257 9.89 10.20 -33.90
N GLN A 258 10.52 11.32 -34.24
CA GLN A 258 11.62 11.38 -35.19
C GLN A 258 12.96 11.45 -34.47
N GLN A 259 14.03 11.07 -35.17
CA GLN A 259 15.38 11.10 -34.62
C GLN A 259 15.79 12.50 -34.14
N ASP A 260 15.34 13.55 -34.83
CA ASP A 260 15.60 14.94 -34.48
C ASP A 260 14.91 15.35 -33.17
N ASP A 261 13.75 14.76 -32.84
CA ASP A 261 13.08 14.98 -31.55
C ASP A 261 13.93 14.45 -30.40
N ALA A 262 14.38 13.20 -30.51
CA ALA A 262 15.24 12.59 -29.50
C ALA A 262 16.57 13.34 -29.37
N TYR A 263 17.14 13.80 -30.49
CA TYR A 263 18.38 14.57 -30.46
C TYR A 263 18.21 15.97 -29.84
N ALA A 264 17.06 16.63 -30.05
CA ALA A 264 16.74 17.90 -29.40
C ALA A 264 16.59 17.71 -27.88
N ASP A 265 15.86 16.68 -27.44
CA ASP A 265 15.65 16.37 -26.02
C ASP A 265 16.93 15.92 -25.29
N SER A 266 18.01 15.62 -26.03
CA SER A 266 19.33 15.26 -25.51
C SER A 266 20.21 16.46 -25.10
N GLU A 267 19.70 17.70 -25.13
CA GLU A 267 20.47 18.93 -24.91
C GLU A 267 21.31 18.92 -23.61
N GLY A 268 20.78 18.35 -22.53
CA GLY A 268 21.48 18.27 -21.23
C GLY A 268 22.63 17.26 -21.18
N LEU A 269 22.78 16.40 -22.19
CA LEU A 269 23.83 15.37 -22.23
C LEU A 269 25.12 15.89 -22.87
N SER A 270 26.25 15.30 -22.48
CA SER A 270 27.57 15.57 -23.05
C SER A 270 27.58 15.33 -24.58
N PRO A 271 28.46 16.01 -25.34
CA PRO A 271 28.59 15.79 -26.77
C PRO A 271 28.76 14.32 -27.18
N ARG A 272 29.45 13.52 -26.35
CA ARG A 272 29.66 12.09 -26.53
C ARG A 272 28.36 11.31 -26.37
N LEU A 273 27.59 11.55 -25.30
CA LEU A 273 26.30 10.90 -25.07
C LEU A 273 25.24 11.32 -26.09
N ARG A 274 25.27 12.56 -26.60
CA ARG A 274 24.41 12.99 -27.71
C ARG A 274 24.70 12.20 -28.99
N GLN A 275 25.92 11.71 -29.22
CA GLN A 275 26.19 10.79 -30.33
C GLN A 275 25.55 9.41 -30.11
N VAL A 276 25.44 8.93 -28.87
CA VAL A 276 24.66 7.71 -28.56
C VAL A 276 23.23 7.90 -29.03
N VAL A 277 22.59 8.99 -28.61
CA VAL A 277 21.20 9.30 -28.99
C VAL A 277 21.04 9.37 -30.50
N LYS A 278 21.95 10.06 -31.20
CA LYS A 278 21.95 10.18 -32.67
C LYS A 278 22.02 8.83 -33.41
N ASN A 279 22.61 7.81 -32.80
CA ASN A 279 22.79 6.48 -33.40
C ASN A 279 21.73 5.47 -32.95
N MET A 280 20.81 5.85 -32.06
CA MET A 280 19.66 5.02 -31.69
C MET A 280 18.79 4.72 -32.92
N ARG A 281 18.39 3.47 -33.07
CA ARG A 281 17.43 3.05 -34.09
C ARG A 281 16.07 2.83 -33.47
N THR A 282 15.04 3.37 -34.11
CA THR A 282 13.66 3.47 -33.61
C THR A 282 13.62 4.36 -32.38
N VAL A 283 12.89 5.49 -32.43
CA VAL A 283 12.88 6.48 -31.36
C VAL A 283 11.46 6.94 -31.04
N ASP A 284 10.52 6.00 -30.97
CA ASP A 284 9.19 6.32 -30.46
C ASP A 284 9.29 6.81 -29.01
N ARG A 285 8.39 7.73 -28.64
CA ARG A 285 8.27 8.22 -27.26
C ARG A 285 7.38 7.28 -26.46
N TRP A 286 7.91 6.76 -25.37
CA TRP A 286 7.20 5.93 -24.41
C TRP A 286 6.86 6.77 -23.20
N GLY A 287 5.59 7.15 -23.05
CA GLY A 287 5.10 7.84 -21.86
C GLY A 287 5.18 6.92 -20.65
N LEU A 288 5.67 7.46 -19.53
CA LEU A 288 5.73 6.73 -18.27
C LEU A 288 4.46 7.02 -17.46
N PHE A 289 3.75 5.96 -17.12
CA PHE A 289 2.52 6.00 -16.35
C PHE A 289 2.66 5.13 -15.11
N ASP A 290 2.05 5.54 -14.01
CA ASP A 290 2.01 4.78 -12.77
C ASP A 290 0.70 5.03 -11.99
N LEU A 291 0.63 4.53 -10.75
CA LEU A 291 -0.50 4.71 -9.84
C LEU A 291 -0.21 5.69 -8.69
N GLY A 292 0.78 6.58 -8.83
CA GLY A 292 1.28 7.40 -7.71
C GLY A 292 0.47 8.64 -7.39
N GLU A 293 -0.33 9.15 -8.33
CA GLU A 293 -1.16 10.36 -8.11
C GLU A 293 -2.42 10.05 -7.29
N HIS A 294 -3.04 8.90 -7.58
CA HIS A 294 -4.20 8.40 -6.87
C HIS A 294 -3.94 6.94 -6.44
N PRO A 295 -3.11 6.72 -5.40
CA PRO A 295 -2.82 5.37 -4.91
C PRO A 295 -4.10 4.65 -4.48
N MET A 296 -4.09 3.32 -4.50
CA MET A 296 -5.26 2.55 -4.10
C MET A 296 -5.46 2.62 -2.58
N PRO A 297 -6.67 2.91 -2.08
CA PRO A 297 -6.94 2.89 -0.64
C PRO A 297 -6.89 1.48 -0.06
N ALA A 298 -7.19 0.46 -0.87
CA ALA A 298 -7.12 -0.95 -0.51
C ALA A 298 -6.76 -1.81 -1.74
N PHE A 299 -5.92 -2.83 -1.57
CA PHE A 299 -5.60 -3.86 -2.56
C PHE A 299 -6.59 -5.04 -2.53
N ALA A 300 -7.47 -5.09 -1.54
CA ALA A 300 -8.48 -6.12 -1.42
C ALA A 300 -9.81 -5.59 -0.88
N LYS A 301 -10.92 -6.18 -1.36
CA LYS A 301 -12.27 -5.97 -0.84
C LYS A 301 -13.03 -7.29 -0.87
N GLY A 302 -13.36 -7.82 0.30
CA GLY A 302 -14.02 -9.12 0.43
C GLY A 302 -13.21 -10.24 -0.22
N ARG A 303 -13.79 -10.91 -1.22
CA ARG A 303 -13.18 -12.06 -1.93
C ARG A 303 -12.48 -11.66 -3.23
N ILE A 304 -12.13 -10.38 -3.37
CA ILE A 304 -11.44 -9.84 -4.54
C ILE A 304 -10.17 -9.12 -4.06
N CYS A 305 -9.04 -9.43 -4.68
CA CYS A 305 -7.73 -8.84 -4.39
C CYS A 305 -7.02 -8.45 -5.70
N VAL A 306 -6.09 -7.51 -5.68
CA VAL A 306 -5.20 -7.18 -6.80
C VAL A 306 -3.73 -7.29 -6.40
N ILE A 307 -2.87 -7.73 -7.32
CA ILE A 307 -1.42 -7.81 -7.13
C ILE A 307 -0.65 -7.25 -8.34
N GLY A 308 0.62 -6.94 -8.13
CA GLY A 308 1.50 -6.44 -9.19
C GLY A 308 1.06 -5.10 -9.75
N ASP A 309 1.25 -4.88 -11.05
CA ASP A 309 0.91 -3.61 -11.71
C ASP A 309 -0.58 -3.22 -11.60
N ALA A 310 -1.48 -4.17 -11.31
CA ALA A 310 -2.87 -3.85 -11.01
C ALA A 310 -3.01 -3.05 -9.71
N ALA A 311 -2.13 -3.29 -8.73
CA ALA A 311 -2.13 -2.69 -7.40
C ALA A 311 -1.15 -1.51 -7.27
N HIS A 312 0.04 -1.60 -7.87
CA HIS A 312 1.13 -0.65 -7.65
C HIS A 312 2.07 -0.48 -8.86
N ALA A 313 1.50 -0.40 -10.07
CA ALA A 313 2.31 -0.06 -11.25
C ALA A 313 3.13 1.21 -10.98
N SER A 314 4.42 1.12 -11.31
CA SER A 314 5.44 2.11 -10.99
C SER A 314 6.22 2.51 -12.25
N THR A 315 6.89 3.66 -12.19
CA THR A 315 7.90 4.00 -13.21
C THR A 315 9.10 3.03 -13.14
N PRO A 316 9.94 2.91 -14.19
CA PRO A 316 10.98 1.88 -14.24
C PRO A 316 12.31 2.25 -13.56
N HIS A 317 12.43 3.42 -12.94
CA HIS A 317 13.71 4.00 -12.51
C HIS A 317 14.47 3.21 -11.44
N GLN A 318 13.76 2.38 -10.66
CA GLN A 318 14.38 1.44 -9.70
C GLN A 318 14.55 0.02 -10.26
N GLY A 319 13.99 -0.29 -11.43
CA GLY A 319 14.05 -1.62 -12.03
C GLY A 319 13.41 -2.73 -11.18
N ALA A 320 12.47 -2.38 -10.29
CA ALA A 320 11.99 -3.29 -9.23
C ALA A 320 10.54 -3.78 -9.39
N GLY A 321 9.77 -3.24 -10.34
CA GLY A 321 8.33 -3.52 -10.47
C GLY A 321 7.98 -5.00 -10.58
N ALA A 322 8.62 -5.75 -11.48
CA ALA A 322 8.38 -7.19 -11.59
C ALA A 322 8.81 -7.98 -10.35
N GLY A 323 9.81 -7.49 -9.61
CA GLY A 323 10.18 -8.08 -8.33
C GLY A 323 9.05 -8.02 -7.31
N PHE A 324 8.35 -6.89 -7.25
CA PHE A 324 7.20 -6.71 -6.38
C PHE A 324 6.00 -7.57 -6.79
N CYS A 325 5.78 -7.77 -8.09
CA CYS A 325 4.78 -8.73 -8.59
C CYS A 325 5.03 -10.15 -8.03
N ILE A 326 6.31 -10.56 -7.96
CA ILE A 326 6.71 -11.88 -7.46
C ILE A 326 6.61 -11.94 -5.93
N GLU A 327 7.00 -10.88 -5.23
CA GLU A 327 6.80 -10.78 -3.78
C GLU A 327 5.33 -10.92 -3.40
N ASP A 328 4.44 -10.20 -4.10
CA ASP A 328 3.00 -10.29 -3.84
C ASP A 328 2.47 -11.70 -4.06
N ALA A 329 2.88 -12.36 -5.15
CA ALA A 329 2.50 -13.73 -5.42
C ALA A 329 2.97 -14.68 -4.31
N ALA A 330 4.20 -14.49 -3.79
CA ALA A 330 4.72 -15.29 -2.69
C ALA A 330 3.91 -15.10 -1.40
N VAL A 331 3.63 -13.86 -1.02
CA VAL A 331 2.84 -13.55 0.20
C VAL A 331 1.41 -14.06 0.04
N LEU A 332 0.71 -13.67 -1.02
CA LEU A 332 -0.69 -14.02 -1.22
C LEU A 332 -0.89 -15.54 -1.28
N ALA A 333 -0.06 -16.26 -2.03
CA ALA A 333 -0.17 -17.72 -2.11
C ALA A 333 0.08 -18.40 -0.75
N SER A 334 0.96 -17.84 0.07
CA SER A 334 1.25 -18.37 1.41
C SER A 334 0.08 -18.14 2.37
N LEU A 335 -0.57 -16.98 2.31
CA LEU A 335 -1.77 -16.68 3.11
C LEU A 335 -2.96 -17.54 2.70
N VAL A 336 -3.25 -17.64 1.41
CA VAL A 336 -4.40 -18.42 0.88
C VAL A 336 -4.23 -19.92 1.12
N ALA A 337 -2.99 -20.42 1.08
CA ALA A 337 -2.73 -21.84 1.30
C ALA A 337 -2.67 -22.26 2.78
N ASP A 338 -2.60 -21.31 3.72
CA ASP A 338 -2.49 -21.61 5.15
C ASP A 338 -3.60 -22.58 5.59
N ASN A 339 -3.28 -23.54 6.46
CA ASN A 339 -4.21 -24.57 6.89
C ASN A 339 -5.44 -24.04 7.63
N ARG A 340 -5.35 -22.83 8.19
CA ARG A 340 -6.47 -22.14 8.84
C ARG A 340 -7.49 -21.60 7.84
N VAL A 341 -7.11 -21.39 6.58
CA VAL A 341 -8.01 -20.95 5.50
C VAL A 341 -8.69 -22.17 4.89
N LYS A 342 -9.96 -22.39 5.21
CA LYS A 342 -10.72 -23.57 4.82
C LYS A 342 -11.77 -23.27 3.76
N ASP A 343 -12.40 -22.10 3.83
CA ASP A 343 -13.50 -21.73 2.96
C ASP A 343 -13.40 -20.29 2.41
N ARG A 344 -14.45 -19.88 1.70
CA ARG A 344 -14.56 -18.57 1.04
C ARG A 344 -14.59 -17.38 1.99
N ASP A 345 -15.03 -17.57 3.23
CA ASP A 345 -15.08 -16.50 4.22
C ASP A 345 -13.69 -16.30 4.81
N ASP A 346 -12.94 -17.38 5.07
CA ASP A 346 -11.53 -17.30 5.49
C ASP A 346 -10.63 -16.62 4.43
N ILE A 347 -10.96 -16.75 3.13
CA ILE A 347 -10.22 -16.06 2.06
C ILE A 347 -10.31 -14.53 2.23
N LYS A 348 -11.43 -13.99 2.74
CA LYS A 348 -11.56 -12.55 3.00
C LYS A 348 -10.51 -12.09 4.01
N ALA A 349 -10.30 -12.88 5.07
CA ALA A 349 -9.27 -12.62 6.07
C ALA A 349 -7.86 -12.70 5.46
N ALA A 350 -7.60 -13.68 4.58
CA ALA A 350 -6.32 -13.79 3.86
C ALA A 350 -6.05 -12.60 2.94
N PHE A 351 -7.05 -12.13 2.21
CA PHE A 351 -6.92 -10.97 1.33
C PHE A 351 -6.76 -9.67 2.12
N ALA A 352 -7.44 -9.52 3.26
CA ALA A 352 -7.27 -8.37 4.13
C ALA A 352 -5.90 -8.36 4.83
N ALA A 353 -5.38 -9.52 5.23
CA ALA A 353 -4.01 -9.66 5.75
C ALA A 353 -2.98 -9.31 4.67
N PHE A 354 -3.22 -9.73 3.43
CA PHE A 354 -2.39 -9.35 2.29
C PHE A 354 -2.34 -7.83 2.11
N ASP A 355 -3.50 -7.15 2.09
CA ASP A 355 -3.56 -5.69 1.99
C ASP A 355 -2.74 -5.01 3.08
N ALA A 356 -2.97 -5.40 4.34
CA ALA A 356 -2.29 -4.83 5.51
C ALA A 356 -0.76 -4.95 5.42
N CYS A 357 -0.25 -6.06 4.88
CA CYS A 357 1.19 -6.33 4.81
C CYS A 357 1.86 -5.80 3.54
N ARG A 358 1.12 -5.59 2.45
CA ARG A 358 1.70 -5.28 1.13
C ARG A 358 1.41 -3.89 0.62
N ARG A 359 0.29 -3.27 0.99
CA ARG A 359 -0.15 -1.98 0.43
C ARG A 359 0.86 -0.87 0.64
N GLN A 360 1.33 -0.67 1.87
CA GLN A 360 2.32 0.36 2.15
C GLN A 360 3.63 0.13 1.37
N ARG A 361 4.08 -1.13 1.25
CA ARG A 361 5.29 -1.45 0.51
C ARG A 361 5.12 -1.17 -0.99
N GLY A 362 3.98 -1.56 -1.58
CA GLY A 362 3.64 -1.24 -2.96
C GLY A 362 3.60 0.27 -3.23
N HIS A 363 3.03 1.06 -2.32
CA HIS A 363 3.04 2.52 -2.45
C HIS A 363 4.47 3.10 -2.39
N ARG A 364 5.31 2.61 -1.46
CA ARG A 364 6.71 3.03 -1.37
C ARG A 364 7.53 2.71 -2.61
N LEU A 365 7.19 1.64 -3.35
CA LEU A 365 7.80 1.37 -4.66
C LEU A 365 7.48 2.48 -5.65
N VAL A 366 6.19 2.85 -5.77
CA VAL A 366 5.75 3.88 -6.73
C VAL A 366 6.39 5.23 -6.38
N GLU A 367 6.32 5.63 -5.11
CA GLU A 367 6.95 6.85 -4.59
C GLU A 367 8.47 6.85 -4.80
N GLY A 368 9.14 5.76 -4.41
CA GLY A 368 10.59 5.61 -4.53
C GLY A 368 11.06 5.63 -5.98
N SER A 369 10.29 5.04 -6.90
CA SER A 369 10.63 5.02 -8.32
C SER A 369 10.41 6.38 -8.98
N ARG A 370 9.36 7.13 -8.62
CA ARG A 370 9.20 8.54 -9.03
C ARG A 370 10.38 9.38 -8.53
N ARG A 371 10.71 9.26 -7.23
CA ARG A 371 11.82 9.98 -6.61
C ARG A 371 13.15 9.68 -7.31
N ALA A 372 13.43 8.41 -7.64
CA ALA A 372 14.63 8.05 -8.39
C ALA A 372 14.71 8.76 -9.74
N GLY A 373 13.61 8.81 -10.50
CA GLY A 373 13.57 9.55 -11.77
C GLY A 373 13.81 11.06 -11.62
N GLU A 374 13.30 11.70 -10.57
CA GLU A 374 13.58 13.12 -10.28
C GLU A 374 15.03 13.35 -9.82
N LEU A 375 15.59 12.45 -9.01
CA LEU A 375 16.99 12.50 -8.57
C LEU A 375 17.94 12.42 -9.77
N TYR A 376 17.67 11.51 -10.70
CA TYR A 376 18.54 11.30 -11.86
C TYR A 376 18.62 12.51 -12.80
N GLU A 377 17.63 13.40 -12.71
CA GLU A 377 17.47 14.55 -13.58
C GLU A 377 17.74 15.89 -12.88
N GLY A 378 18.24 15.86 -11.63
CA GLY A 378 18.56 17.05 -10.84
C GLY A 378 17.34 17.87 -10.41
N ARG A 379 16.15 17.23 -10.30
CA ARG A 379 14.85 17.91 -10.10
C ARG A 379 14.31 17.84 -8.68
N THR A 380 15.16 17.47 -7.75
CA THR A 380 14.82 17.40 -6.32
C THR A 380 15.50 18.55 -5.57
N GLU A 381 15.19 18.69 -4.29
CA GLU A 381 15.86 19.62 -3.39
C GLU A 381 17.37 19.38 -3.25
N VAL A 382 17.87 18.17 -3.58
CA VAL A 382 19.30 17.88 -3.59
C VAL A 382 20.00 18.37 -4.86
N GLY A 383 19.24 18.78 -5.89
CA GLY A 383 19.77 19.28 -7.16
C GLY A 383 20.75 18.28 -7.79
N ASN A 384 21.96 18.75 -8.12
CA ASN A 384 23.04 17.95 -8.69
C ASN A 384 24.09 17.51 -7.65
N ASP A 385 23.78 17.52 -6.35
CA ASP A 385 24.71 17.02 -5.33
C ASP A 385 24.83 15.49 -5.43
N LEU A 386 25.88 15.04 -6.11
CA LEU A 386 26.13 13.62 -6.38
C LEU A 386 26.31 12.78 -5.12
N LYS A 387 26.77 13.37 -4.00
CA LYS A 387 26.92 12.63 -2.73
C LYS A 387 25.56 12.38 -2.09
N GLU A 388 24.68 13.37 -2.11
CA GLU A 388 23.31 13.21 -1.60
C GLU A 388 22.47 12.31 -2.51
N ILE A 389 22.63 12.42 -3.83
CA ILE A 389 22.04 11.50 -4.82
C ILE A 389 22.50 10.06 -4.54
N GLU A 390 23.80 9.82 -4.38
CA GLU A 390 24.34 8.50 -4.03
C GLU A 390 23.73 7.98 -2.73
N ARG A 391 23.67 8.81 -1.67
CA ARG A 391 23.12 8.44 -0.37
C ARG A 391 21.67 7.99 -0.48
N GLU A 392 20.81 8.76 -1.16
CA GLU A 392 19.39 8.42 -1.35
C GLU A 392 19.21 7.16 -2.19
N ILE A 393 19.94 7.03 -3.31
CA ILE A 393 19.86 5.87 -4.19
C ILE A 393 20.28 4.61 -3.45
N ARG A 394 21.42 4.63 -2.72
CA ARG A 394 21.88 3.48 -1.92
C ARG A 394 20.87 3.10 -0.84
N MET A 395 20.32 4.08 -0.13
CA MET A 395 19.32 3.82 0.91
C MET A 395 18.09 3.13 0.33
N LYS A 396 17.55 3.65 -0.78
CA LYS A 396 16.35 3.11 -1.43
C LYS A 396 16.60 1.77 -2.10
N SER A 397 17.74 1.59 -2.76
CA SER A 397 18.13 0.28 -3.30
C SER A 397 18.29 -0.76 -2.19
N ARG A 398 18.87 -0.42 -1.03
CA ARG A 398 18.92 -1.31 0.13
C ARG A 398 17.53 -1.70 0.62
N GLU A 399 16.62 -0.73 0.81
CA GLU A 399 15.23 -0.97 1.24
C GLU A 399 14.50 -1.97 0.32
N VAL A 400 14.78 -1.93 -0.98
CA VAL A 400 14.24 -2.89 -1.95
C VAL A 400 15.00 -4.21 -1.92
N TRP A 401 16.32 -4.19 -2.12
CA TRP A 401 17.15 -5.36 -2.42
C TRP A 401 17.38 -6.26 -1.22
N GLU A 402 17.33 -5.73 0.00
CA GLU A 402 17.52 -6.48 1.25
C GLU A 402 16.21 -6.93 1.89
N PHE A 403 15.07 -6.68 1.23
CA PHE A 403 13.76 -7.07 1.77
C PHE A 403 13.67 -8.56 2.09
N ASP A 404 13.21 -8.85 3.31
CA ASP A 404 13.01 -10.21 3.80
C ASP A 404 11.58 -10.68 3.53
N ILE A 405 11.44 -11.41 2.42
CA ILE A 405 10.15 -11.96 2.00
C ILE A 405 9.60 -12.99 2.99
N ASN A 406 10.46 -13.77 3.66
CA ASN A 406 10.00 -14.80 4.59
C ASN A 406 9.44 -14.16 5.85
N LYS A 407 10.14 -13.14 6.38
CA LYS A 407 9.59 -12.34 7.48
C LYS A 407 8.25 -11.68 7.11
N ASN A 408 8.11 -11.15 5.89
CA ASN A 408 6.83 -10.55 5.46
C ASN A 408 5.71 -11.59 5.32
N ILE A 409 6.03 -12.81 4.89
CA ILE A 409 5.10 -13.95 4.92
C ILE A 409 4.70 -14.26 6.37
N ASP A 410 5.65 -14.37 7.29
CA ASP A 410 5.37 -14.66 8.71
C ASP A 410 4.49 -13.58 9.35
N ASP A 411 4.81 -12.30 9.11
CA ASP A 411 4.02 -11.17 9.59
C ASP A 411 2.58 -11.21 9.03
N GLY A 412 2.44 -11.57 7.74
CA GLY A 412 1.14 -11.78 7.10
C GLY A 412 0.38 -12.97 7.67
N LEU A 413 1.05 -14.08 7.96
CA LEU A 413 0.44 -15.27 8.57
C LEU A 413 0.01 -15.01 10.03
N ALA A 414 0.72 -14.14 10.73
CA ALA A 414 0.34 -13.67 12.05
C ALA A 414 -0.89 -12.75 11.98
N GLU A 415 -0.93 -11.84 11.01
CA GLU A 415 -2.09 -10.98 10.74
C GLU A 415 -3.32 -11.79 10.32
N LEU A 416 -3.16 -12.76 9.43
CA LEU A 416 -4.19 -13.73 9.08
C LEU A 416 -4.69 -14.46 10.33
N GLY A 417 -3.77 -14.89 11.19
CA GLY A 417 -4.11 -15.53 12.46
C GLY A 417 -4.98 -14.66 13.35
N ARG A 418 -4.66 -13.37 13.48
CA ARG A 418 -5.48 -12.41 14.22
C ARG A 418 -6.86 -12.24 13.59
N ARG A 419 -6.94 -12.10 12.27
CA ARG A 419 -8.22 -11.91 11.56
C ARG A 419 -9.11 -13.13 11.66
N LEU A 420 -8.55 -14.32 11.43
CA LEU A 420 -9.28 -15.58 11.61
C LEU A 420 -9.60 -15.83 13.08
N ALA A 421 -8.80 -15.37 14.03
CA ALA A 421 -9.15 -15.45 15.44
C ALA A 421 -10.33 -14.53 15.75
N VAL A 422 -10.41 -13.33 15.17
CA VAL A 422 -11.57 -12.44 15.32
C VAL A 422 -12.80 -13.00 14.60
N ASP A 423 -12.66 -13.59 13.41
CA ASP A 423 -13.76 -14.20 12.68
C ASP A 423 -14.21 -15.52 13.33
N ASN A 424 -13.28 -16.34 13.83
CA ASN A 424 -13.61 -17.52 14.62
C ASN A 424 -14.16 -17.10 15.97
N GLU A 425 -13.66 -16.07 16.65
CA GLU A 425 -14.30 -15.52 17.84
C GLU A 425 -15.67 -14.94 17.49
N ALA A 426 -15.93 -14.44 16.29
CA ALA A 426 -17.25 -13.99 15.84
C ALA A 426 -18.19 -15.17 15.46
N VAL A 427 -17.66 -16.29 14.96
CA VAL A 427 -18.39 -17.52 14.63
C VAL A 427 -18.63 -18.36 15.89
N ASP A 428 -17.62 -18.52 16.74
CA ASP A 428 -17.68 -19.05 18.10
C ASP A 428 -18.51 -18.10 18.96
N TYR A 429 -18.56 -16.78 18.74
CA TYR A 429 -19.55 -15.88 19.35
C TYR A 429 -20.97 -16.14 18.84
N ARG A 430 -21.18 -16.51 17.57
CA ARG A 430 -22.51 -16.95 17.08
C ARG A 430 -22.89 -18.33 17.62
N GLN A 431 -21.91 -19.20 17.87
CA GLN A 431 -22.08 -20.54 18.43
C GLN A 431 -22.20 -20.49 19.96
N ASP A 432 -21.54 -19.55 20.61
CA ASP A 432 -21.58 -19.19 22.03
C ASP A 432 -22.71 -18.22 22.36
N LEU A 433 -23.32 -17.55 21.38
CA LEU A 433 -24.69 -17.05 21.51
C LEU A 433 -25.69 -18.22 21.59
N ALA A 434 -25.31 -19.39 21.06
CA ALA A 434 -26.05 -20.64 21.24
C ALA A 434 -25.57 -21.50 22.44
N THR A 435 -24.35 -21.30 22.97
CA THR A 435 -23.75 -22.08 24.07
C THR A 435 -23.30 -21.31 25.34
N GLY A 436 -23.43 -19.99 25.36
CA GLY A 436 -23.35 -19.11 26.54
C GLY A 436 -21.98 -18.67 27.05
N LYS A 437 -20.92 -18.55 26.23
CA LYS A 437 -19.58 -18.06 26.68
C LYS A 437 -19.06 -16.87 25.84
N MET A 438 -18.82 -15.71 26.47
CA MET A 438 -18.70 -14.42 25.76
C MET A 438 -17.24 -13.91 25.60
N PRO A 439 -16.90 -13.22 24.49
CA PRO A 439 -15.77 -12.28 24.37
C PRO A 439 -15.92 -11.08 25.31
N ALA A 440 -14.89 -10.22 25.37
CA ALA A 440 -14.92 -8.95 26.09
C ALA A 440 -16.08 -8.08 25.59
N ASP A 441 -17.10 -8.00 26.43
CA ASP A 441 -18.40 -7.44 26.14
C ASP A 441 -18.37 -5.91 26.34
N PHE A 442 -17.67 -5.20 25.44
CA PHE A 442 -17.50 -3.74 25.54
C PHE A 442 -18.82 -2.97 25.52
N ASP A 443 -19.89 -3.58 25.01
CA ASP A 443 -21.27 -3.11 25.08
C ASP A 443 -21.96 -3.39 26.42
N LYS A 444 -21.41 -4.27 27.27
CA LYS A 444 -21.87 -4.47 28.65
C LYS A 444 -21.11 -3.63 29.64
N GLN A 445 -21.89 -2.90 30.44
CA GLN A 445 -21.40 -2.14 31.59
C GLN A 445 -20.60 -3.03 32.56
N SER A 446 -20.98 -4.30 32.72
CA SER A 446 -20.28 -5.25 33.60
C SER A 446 -18.83 -5.51 33.20
N TYR A 447 -18.49 -5.50 31.90
CA TYR A 447 -17.10 -5.64 31.45
C TYR A 447 -16.25 -4.48 31.97
N TRP A 448 -16.76 -3.25 31.85
CA TRP A 448 -16.09 -2.05 32.34
C TRP A 448 -16.02 -2.02 33.86
N GLY A 449 -17.07 -2.48 34.55
CA GLY A 449 -17.06 -2.67 36.00
C GLY A 449 -15.93 -3.59 36.47
N GLU A 450 -15.78 -4.76 35.87
CA GLU A 450 -14.71 -5.72 36.20
C GLU A 450 -13.32 -5.16 35.85
N ARG A 451 -13.20 -4.52 34.69
CA ARG A 451 -11.94 -3.93 34.23
C ARG A 451 -11.50 -2.79 35.15
N PHE A 452 -12.37 -1.84 35.43
CA PHE A 452 -12.04 -0.74 36.31
C PHE A 452 -11.83 -1.23 37.74
N ALA A 453 -12.53 -2.25 38.24
CA ALA A 453 -12.24 -2.81 39.57
C ALA A 453 -10.79 -3.28 39.74
N SER A 454 -10.12 -3.71 38.65
CA SER A 454 -8.75 -4.25 38.68
C SER A 454 -7.69 -3.27 38.14
N GLU A 455 -8.00 -2.50 37.11
CA GLU A 455 -7.10 -1.52 36.49
C GLU A 455 -7.37 -0.12 37.06
N THR A 456 -6.43 0.39 37.86
CA THR A 456 -6.57 1.69 38.55
C THR A 456 -5.87 2.83 37.84
N ASN A 457 -4.81 2.56 37.07
CA ASN A 457 -3.92 3.57 36.46
C ASN A 457 -3.61 3.30 34.98
N PHE A 458 -4.45 2.55 34.27
CA PHE A 458 -4.20 2.24 32.85
C PHE A 458 -4.53 3.45 31.97
N GLU A 459 -3.58 3.90 31.17
CA GLU A 459 -3.72 5.04 30.27
C GLU A 459 -3.91 4.55 28.83
N TRP A 460 -5.12 4.72 28.29
CA TRP A 460 -5.45 4.28 26.93
C TRP A 460 -4.75 5.14 25.88
N LEU A 461 -4.13 4.49 24.88
CA LEU A 461 -3.34 5.08 23.80
C LEU A 461 -2.09 5.82 24.28
N THR A 462 -2.23 7.05 24.77
CA THR A 462 -1.12 7.94 25.12
C THR A 462 -1.47 8.80 26.34
N PRO A 463 -0.49 9.27 27.13
CA PRO A 463 -0.75 10.18 28.24
C PRO A 463 -1.58 11.40 27.84
N SER A 464 -2.52 11.82 28.69
CA SER A 464 -3.36 13.00 28.47
C SER A 464 -2.55 14.25 28.12
N ALA A 465 -1.40 14.47 28.76
CA ALA A 465 -0.50 15.58 28.45
C ALA A 465 -0.04 15.61 26.97
N THR A 466 0.21 14.44 26.36
CA THR A 466 0.59 14.32 24.96
C THR A 466 -0.58 14.61 24.03
N PHE A 467 -1.78 14.16 24.38
CA PHE A 467 -2.98 14.49 23.62
C PHE A 467 -3.30 15.99 23.69
N MET A 468 -3.15 16.58 24.88
CA MET A 468 -3.40 18.00 25.10
C MET A 468 -2.46 18.89 24.31
N SER A 469 -1.19 18.52 24.09
CA SER A 469 -0.28 19.34 23.26
C SER A 469 -0.75 19.48 21.80
N ILE A 470 -1.56 18.54 21.31
CA ILE A 470 -2.19 18.59 19.98
C ILE A 470 -3.52 19.36 20.03
N ALA A 471 -4.29 19.22 21.12
CA ALA A 471 -5.56 19.91 21.30
C ALA A 471 -5.40 21.40 21.64
N ASP A 472 -4.31 21.80 22.30
CA ASP A 472 -4.08 23.16 22.83
C ASP A 472 -4.30 24.30 21.82
N PRO A 473 -3.83 24.21 20.55
CA PRO A 473 -4.09 25.26 19.56
C PRO A 473 -5.58 25.50 19.29
N TYR A 474 -6.42 24.46 19.48
CA TYR A 474 -7.87 24.55 19.27
C TYR A 474 -8.57 25.07 20.52
N LEU A 475 -8.09 24.68 21.70
CA LEU A 475 -8.61 25.17 22.99
C LEU A 475 -8.35 26.66 23.19
N ALA A 476 -7.27 27.20 22.62
CA ALA A 476 -6.96 28.63 22.69
C ALA A 476 -8.04 29.53 22.06
N ASN A 477 -8.94 28.97 21.25
CA ASN A 477 -10.06 29.70 20.64
C ASN A 477 -11.34 29.64 21.48
N LEU A 478 -11.35 28.91 22.59
CA LEU A 478 -12.49 28.80 23.50
C LEU A 478 -12.32 29.73 24.70
N ASP A 479 -13.43 30.30 25.18
CA ASP A 479 -13.47 31.01 26.46
C ASP A 479 -13.38 30.02 27.63
N ASP A 480 -12.84 30.44 28.77
CA ASP A 480 -12.69 29.59 29.96
C ASP A 480 -14.05 29.05 30.46
N SER A 481 -15.15 29.74 30.14
CA SER A 481 -16.52 29.32 30.46
C SER A 481 -17.15 28.32 29.48
N ALA A 482 -16.46 28.00 28.38
CA ALA A 482 -16.96 27.14 27.31
C ALA A 482 -17.40 25.77 27.86
N PRO A 483 -18.64 25.31 27.56
CA PRO A 483 -19.10 23.99 27.96
C PRO A 483 -18.34 22.90 27.18
N ILE A 484 -17.59 22.06 27.91
CA ILE A 484 -16.84 20.92 27.37
C ILE A 484 -17.50 19.61 27.78
N LEU A 485 -17.66 18.67 26.86
CA LEU A 485 -18.09 17.30 27.13
C LEU A 485 -16.97 16.31 26.84
N GLN A 486 -16.53 15.58 27.87
CA GLN A 486 -15.59 14.48 27.74
C GLN A 486 -16.34 13.14 27.76
N LEU A 487 -16.20 12.37 26.67
CA LEU A 487 -16.83 11.07 26.48
C LEU A 487 -15.92 9.95 26.96
N GLY A 488 -16.48 8.98 27.70
CA GLY A 488 -15.85 7.73 28.10
C GLY A 488 -14.44 7.89 28.68
N PHE A 489 -14.31 8.71 29.72
CA PHE A 489 -13.00 9.08 30.27
C PHE A 489 -12.28 7.94 31.00
N GLY A 490 -13.00 6.90 31.44
CA GLY A 490 -12.46 5.71 32.10
C GLY A 490 -11.53 6.06 33.26
N THR A 491 -10.24 5.77 33.09
CA THR A 491 -9.16 6.00 34.06
C THR A 491 -8.26 7.19 33.72
N SER A 492 -8.59 7.97 32.70
CA SER A 492 -7.79 9.12 32.26
C SER A 492 -7.90 10.31 33.23
N ASP A 493 -6.83 11.13 33.27
CA ASP A 493 -6.78 12.40 33.98
C ASP A 493 -7.01 13.63 33.08
N LEU A 494 -7.45 13.44 31.83
CA LEU A 494 -7.64 14.50 30.83
C LEU A 494 -8.49 15.67 31.33
N GLN A 495 -9.54 15.41 32.11
CA GLN A 495 -10.38 16.43 32.77
C GLN A 495 -9.58 17.39 33.65
N ASN A 496 -8.54 16.90 34.33
CA ASN A 496 -7.68 17.74 35.16
C ASN A 496 -6.80 18.66 34.31
N HIS A 497 -6.43 18.23 33.10
CA HIS A 497 -5.70 19.07 32.15
C HIS A 497 -6.56 20.22 31.61
N PHE A 498 -7.86 20.01 31.40
CA PHE A 498 -8.81 21.09 31.08
C PHE A 498 -8.92 22.07 32.25
N ARG A 499 -9.10 21.55 33.47
CA ARG A 499 -9.24 22.39 34.66
C ARG A 499 -7.97 23.19 35.00
N HIS A 500 -6.76 22.66 34.73
CA HIS A 500 -5.51 23.41 34.82
C HIS A 500 -5.43 24.60 33.83
N ARG A 501 -6.18 24.55 32.72
CA ARG A 501 -6.23 25.61 31.71
C ARG A 501 -7.29 26.67 31.97
N GLY A 502 -8.11 26.51 33.01
CA GLY A 502 -9.17 27.46 33.35
C GLY A 502 -10.58 26.93 33.08
N PHE A 503 -10.74 25.86 32.30
CA PHE A 503 -12.04 25.28 32.00
C PHE A 503 -12.61 24.53 33.20
N ASP A 504 -13.58 25.13 33.89
CA ASP A 504 -14.30 24.50 35.01
C ASP A 504 -15.68 23.94 34.60
N ASN A 505 -16.21 24.38 33.46
CA ASN A 505 -17.47 23.92 32.86
C ASN A 505 -17.29 22.63 32.03
N VAL A 506 -16.71 21.59 32.64
CA VAL A 506 -16.49 20.29 32.00
C VAL A 506 -17.50 19.27 32.51
N THR A 507 -18.24 18.64 31.59
CA THR A 507 -19.08 17.47 31.86
C THR A 507 -18.37 16.21 31.41
N ASN A 508 -18.11 15.32 32.35
CA ASN A 508 -17.45 14.04 32.14
C ASN A 508 -18.49 12.93 32.18
N VAL A 509 -18.57 12.13 31.12
CA VAL A 509 -19.48 10.99 31.06
C VAL A 509 -18.72 9.68 30.89
N ASP A 510 -19.21 8.65 31.55
CA ASP A 510 -18.74 7.29 31.36
C ASP A 510 -19.90 6.31 31.48
N PHE A 511 -19.80 5.18 30.79
CA PHE A 511 -20.80 4.14 30.87
C PHE A 511 -20.80 3.46 32.24
N GLU A 512 -19.66 3.42 32.94
CA GLU A 512 -19.49 2.72 34.20
C GLU A 512 -19.46 3.68 35.43
N PRO A 513 -20.36 3.49 36.42
CA PRO A 513 -20.36 4.27 37.67
C PRO A 513 -19.02 4.34 38.40
N LEU A 514 -18.22 3.27 38.40
CA LEU A 514 -16.92 3.28 39.07
C LEU A 514 -15.95 4.31 38.47
N ALA A 515 -16.02 4.56 37.16
CA ALA A 515 -15.22 5.61 36.51
C ALA A 515 -15.64 7.01 37.01
N ILE A 516 -16.94 7.24 37.18
CA ILE A 516 -17.52 8.49 37.73
C ILE A 516 -16.94 8.82 39.10
N ASP A 517 -16.93 7.84 40.00
CA ASP A 517 -16.40 8.05 41.35
C ASP A 517 -14.89 8.32 41.34
N ARG A 518 -14.15 7.64 40.46
CA ARG A 518 -12.71 7.88 40.28
C ARG A 518 -12.39 9.25 39.72
N GLY A 519 -13.14 9.69 38.72
CA GLY A 519 -12.97 11.02 38.14
C GLY A 519 -13.09 12.11 39.20
N ARG A 520 -14.13 12.03 40.05
CA ARG A 520 -14.32 12.94 41.20
C ARG A 520 -13.18 12.84 42.20
N MET A 521 -12.70 11.64 42.51
CA MET A 521 -11.57 11.45 43.43
C MET A 521 -10.28 12.06 42.88
N LEU A 522 -9.98 11.86 41.60
CA LEU A 522 -8.80 12.39 40.93
C LEU A 522 -8.83 13.93 40.89
N GLU A 523 -9.97 14.52 40.54
CA GLU A 523 -10.13 15.98 40.58
C GLU A 523 -9.92 16.51 42.00
N LYS A 524 -10.58 15.92 43.00
CA LYS A 524 -10.43 16.31 44.41
C LYS A 524 -8.99 16.16 44.90
N GLN A 525 -8.28 15.12 44.48
CA GLN A 525 -6.90 14.87 44.87
C GLN A 525 -5.96 15.95 44.31
N VAL A 526 -6.20 16.42 43.08
CA VAL A 526 -5.37 17.41 42.41
C VAL A 526 -5.69 18.84 42.86
N PHE A 527 -6.97 19.18 43.02
CA PHE A 527 -7.41 20.56 43.26
C PHE A 527 -7.94 20.84 44.68
N GLY A 528 -8.18 19.80 45.48
CA GLY A 528 -8.77 19.91 46.82
C GLY A 528 -10.31 19.93 46.84
N ASP A 529 -10.96 20.12 45.70
CA ASP A 529 -12.40 20.17 45.51
C ASP A 529 -12.84 19.54 44.18
N VAL A 530 -14.13 19.25 44.05
CA VAL A 530 -14.76 18.72 42.83
C VAL A 530 -15.66 19.82 42.28
N LYS A 531 -15.37 20.33 41.07
CA LYS A 531 -16.17 21.37 40.40
C LYS A 531 -16.81 20.87 39.12
N MET A 532 -16.11 20.03 38.37
CA MET A 532 -16.59 19.47 37.12
C MET A 532 -17.77 18.52 37.36
N ARG A 533 -18.62 18.35 36.33
CA ARG A 533 -19.78 17.46 36.39
C ARG A 533 -19.37 16.05 35.98
N TYR A 534 -19.87 15.03 36.69
CA TYR A 534 -19.64 13.61 36.37
C TYR A 534 -20.96 12.86 36.33
N LEU A 535 -21.27 12.21 35.21
CA LEU A 535 -22.54 11.52 34.96
C LEU A 535 -22.31 10.13 34.37
N VAL A 536 -23.14 9.18 34.78
CA VAL A 536 -23.22 7.89 34.09
C VAL A 536 -24.04 8.08 32.81
N ALA A 537 -23.46 7.76 31.64
CA ALA A 537 -24.16 7.82 30.36
C ALA A 537 -23.61 6.82 29.35
N ASP A 538 -24.49 6.22 28.56
CA ASP A 538 -24.15 5.46 27.36
C ASP A 538 -23.99 6.43 26.19
N VAL A 539 -22.77 6.55 25.65
CA VAL A 539 -22.47 7.48 24.55
C VAL A 539 -23.14 7.07 23.24
N THR A 540 -23.57 5.82 23.08
CA THR A 540 -24.35 5.35 21.93
C THR A 540 -25.84 5.70 22.05
N GLN A 541 -26.27 6.17 23.23
CA GLN A 541 -27.62 6.63 23.54
C GLN A 541 -27.54 7.94 24.32
N LEU A 542 -26.67 8.85 23.85
CA LEU A 542 -26.36 10.07 24.57
C LEU A 542 -27.60 10.98 24.65
N HIS A 543 -28.02 11.30 25.87
CA HIS A 543 -29.13 12.20 26.16
C HIS A 543 -28.75 13.14 27.30
N LEU A 544 -28.26 14.33 26.95
CA LEU A 544 -27.92 15.39 27.87
C LEU A 544 -28.78 16.64 27.56
N PRO A 545 -29.15 17.44 28.57
CA PRO A 545 -29.92 18.66 28.32
C PRO A 545 -29.09 19.80 27.72
N ASP A 546 -27.75 19.67 27.78
CA ASP A 546 -26.81 20.74 27.50
C ASP A 546 -26.23 20.65 26.07
N LYS A 547 -25.83 21.80 25.53
CA LYS A 547 -25.02 21.92 24.31
C LYS A 547 -23.58 22.24 24.68
N PHE A 548 -22.63 21.76 23.88
CA PHE A 548 -21.19 21.85 24.16
C PHE A 548 -20.45 22.49 22.98
N ASP A 549 -19.49 23.34 23.26
CA ASP A 549 -18.62 23.97 22.25
C ASP A 549 -17.45 23.06 21.88
N LEU A 550 -17.06 22.19 22.81
CA LEU A 550 -16.10 21.12 22.58
C LEU A 550 -16.67 19.79 23.06
N ILE A 551 -16.65 18.80 22.19
CA ILE A 551 -16.76 17.39 22.60
C ILE A 551 -15.40 16.75 22.40
N VAL A 552 -14.97 15.91 23.35
CA VAL A 552 -13.67 15.25 23.28
C VAL A 552 -13.79 13.79 23.70
N ASP A 553 -13.09 12.90 23.00
CA ASP A 553 -12.93 11.51 23.42
C ASP A 553 -11.50 11.01 23.22
N LYS A 554 -11.08 10.12 24.12
CA LYS A 554 -9.75 9.48 24.08
C LYS A 554 -9.94 7.96 24.06
N SER A 555 -9.94 7.37 22.86
CA SER A 555 -10.18 5.95 22.60
C SER A 555 -11.61 5.44 22.82
N THR A 556 -12.55 6.27 23.26
CA THR A 556 -13.95 5.86 23.46
C THR A 556 -14.59 5.46 22.15
N VAL A 557 -14.31 6.20 21.07
CA VAL A 557 -14.79 5.88 19.73
C VAL A 557 -14.29 4.51 19.26
N ASP A 558 -13.07 4.12 19.66
CA ASP A 558 -12.52 2.80 19.33
C ASP A 558 -13.28 1.68 20.03
N ALA A 559 -13.58 1.86 21.31
CA ALA A 559 -14.33 0.89 22.10
C ALA A 559 -15.77 0.73 21.58
N VAL A 560 -16.46 1.82 21.27
CA VAL A 560 -17.81 1.79 20.69
C VAL A 560 -17.80 1.08 19.33
N SER A 561 -16.77 1.34 18.52
CA SER A 561 -16.66 0.74 17.19
C SER A 561 -16.41 -0.76 17.20
N CYS A 562 -16.02 -1.36 18.33
CA CYS A 562 -15.96 -2.82 18.48
C CYS A 562 -17.36 -3.46 18.36
N GLY A 563 -18.42 -2.73 18.69
CA GLY A 563 -19.82 -3.15 18.47
C GLY A 563 -20.30 -3.03 17.01
N GLY A 564 -19.42 -2.59 16.08
CA GLY A 564 -19.74 -2.40 14.67
C GLY A 564 -20.06 -0.95 14.28
N VAL A 565 -20.48 -0.77 13.03
CA VAL A 565 -20.74 0.56 12.45
C VAL A 565 -21.97 1.23 13.08
N GLU A 566 -23.01 0.46 13.43
CA GLU A 566 -24.27 1.01 13.92
C GLU A 566 -24.14 1.70 15.29
N PRO A 567 -23.51 1.11 16.34
CA PRO A 567 -23.25 1.80 17.60
C PRO A 567 -22.39 3.06 17.43
N PHE A 568 -21.40 3.01 16.53
CA PHE A 568 -20.57 4.17 16.20
C PHE A 568 -21.39 5.30 15.57
N LEU A 569 -22.25 5.01 14.59
CA LEU A 569 -23.12 6.02 13.98
C LEU A 569 -24.10 6.60 15.01
N ARG A 570 -24.62 5.80 15.94
CA ARG A 570 -25.45 6.32 17.05
C ARG A 570 -24.67 7.25 17.97
N MET A 571 -23.41 6.91 18.30
CA MET A 571 -22.52 7.81 19.05
C MET A 571 -22.29 9.11 18.28
N ALA A 572 -21.93 9.05 17.00
CA ALA A 572 -21.70 10.24 16.17
C ALA A 572 -22.95 11.13 16.08
N GLU A 573 -24.14 10.55 15.91
CA GLU A 573 -25.40 11.29 15.91
C GLU A 573 -25.70 11.91 17.29
N GLY A 574 -25.40 11.18 18.38
CA GLY A 574 -25.46 11.69 19.73
C GLY A 574 -24.54 12.90 19.93
N VAL A 575 -23.28 12.81 19.51
CA VAL A 575 -22.32 13.93 19.51
C VAL A 575 -22.87 15.10 18.71
N ARG A 576 -23.34 14.87 17.48
CA ARG A 576 -23.88 15.92 16.60
C ARG A 576 -25.05 16.66 17.24
N LYS A 577 -25.94 15.95 17.95
CA LYS A 577 -27.08 16.53 18.67
C LYS A 577 -26.68 17.39 19.85
N HIS A 578 -25.54 17.13 20.49
CA HIS A 578 -25.11 17.86 21.69
C HIS A 578 -24.01 18.90 21.39
N LEU A 579 -23.42 18.89 20.20
CA LEU A 579 -22.49 19.92 19.77
C LEU A 579 -23.24 21.21 19.40
N SER A 580 -22.70 22.37 19.78
CA SER A 580 -23.14 23.68 19.30
C SER A 580 -22.83 23.82 17.80
N ASP A 581 -23.45 24.79 17.13
CA ASP A 581 -23.32 24.93 15.67
C ASP A 581 -21.88 25.29 15.25
N ASP A 582 -21.20 26.12 16.05
CA ASP A 582 -19.78 26.46 15.88
C ASP A 582 -18.83 25.53 16.66
N GLY A 583 -19.38 24.54 17.35
CA GLY A 583 -18.62 23.59 18.16
C GLY A 583 -17.87 22.58 17.32
N PHE A 584 -16.88 21.93 17.93
CA PHE A 584 -16.07 20.90 17.27
C PHE A 584 -15.83 19.70 18.19
N TRP A 585 -15.58 18.54 17.57
CA TRP A 585 -15.23 17.32 18.27
C TRP A 585 -13.77 16.95 18.00
N ILE A 586 -12.96 16.80 19.06
CA ILE A 586 -11.60 16.26 18.97
C ILE A 586 -11.60 14.81 19.45
N SER A 587 -11.11 13.90 18.61
CA SER A 587 -11.06 12.47 18.92
C SER A 587 -9.64 11.94 18.81
N LEU A 588 -9.17 11.20 19.81
CA LEU A 588 -7.94 10.39 19.71
C LEU A 588 -8.32 8.93 19.48
N SER A 589 -7.85 8.36 18.38
CA SER A 589 -8.17 7.00 17.95
C SER A 589 -6.92 6.19 17.59
N TYR A 590 -6.97 4.87 17.79
CA TYR A 590 -5.95 3.94 17.33
C TYR A 590 -5.95 3.77 15.80
N SER A 591 -7.10 3.95 15.14
CA SER A 591 -7.27 3.69 13.71
C SER A 591 -7.10 4.95 12.86
N PHE A 592 -6.34 4.84 11.75
CA PHE A 592 -6.13 5.91 10.76
C PHE A 592 -7.35 6.21 9.88
N CYS A 593 -8.29 5.26 9.80
CA CYS A 593 -9.52 5.35 9.02
C CYS A 593 -10.77 5.27 9.91
N ARG A 594 -10.64 5.62 11.21
CA ARG A 594 -11.73 5.52 12.19
C ARG A 594 -13.03 6.16 11.71
N PHE A 595 -12.91 7.31 11.07
CA PHE A 595 -14.04 8.12 10.62
C PHE A 595 -14.31 8.01 9.11
N ASP A 596 -13.70 7.02 8.43
CA ASP A 596 -14.00 6.70 7.03
C ASP A 596 -15.24 5.81 6.96
N VAL A 597 -16.39 6.41 7.29
CA VAL A 597 -17.70 5.77 7.38
C VAL A 597 -18.70 6.58 6.59
N GLU A 598 -19.50 5.91 5.76
CA GLU A 598 -20.60 6.55 5.01
C GLU A 598 -21.61 7.18 6.00
N ASP A 599 -22.26 8.27 5.57
CA ASP A 599 -23.27 9.00 6.34
C ASP A 599 -22.81 9.64 7.67
N LEU A 600 -21.50 9.81 7.89
CA LEU A 600 -20.99 10.54 9.04
C LEU A 600 -21.40 12.04 8.98
N PRO A 601 -22.05 12.60 10.03
CA PRO A 601 -22.56 13.99 10.04
C PRO A 601 -21.47 15.05 10.29
N PHE A 602 -20.19 14.71 10.05
CA PHE A 602 -19.04 15.55 10.31
C PHE A 602 -18.08 15.59 9.11
N ASP A 603 -17.45 16.73 8.91
CA ASP A 603 -16.23 16.88 8.14
C ASP A 603 -15.03 16.55 9.03
N VAL A 604 -14.12 15.71 8.53
CA VAL A 604 -13.07 15.09 9.33
C VAL A 604 -11.70 15.56 8.86
N GLU A 605 -10.88 16.03 9.78
CA GLU A 605 -9.51 16.47 9.56
C GLU A 605 -8.56 15.70 10.50
N VAL A 606 -7.44 15.20 9.97
CA VAL A 606 -6.38 14.65 10.83
C VAL A 606 -5.48 15.79 11.30
N ILE A 607 -5.54 16.11 12.58
CA ILE A 607 -4.81 17.23 13.18
C ILE A 607 -3.53 16.83 13.91
N GLY A 608 -3.31 15.53 14.12
CA GLY A 608 -2.09 15.04 14.73
C GLY A 608 -1.87 13.54 14.58
N LYS A 609 -0.60 13.12 14.67
CA LYS A 609 -0.20 11.71 14.68
C LYS A 609 0.84 11.51 15.78
N ILE A 610 0.55 10.61 16.71
CA ILE A 610 1.43 10.31 17.85
C ILE A 610 2.07 8.95 17.59
N PRO A 611 3.40 8.89 17.34
CA PRO A 611 4.06 7.61 17.12
C PRO A 611 3.99 6.76 18.39
N THR A 612 3.64 5.49 18.24
CA THR A 612 3.67 4.54 19.35
C THR A 612 5.09 4.02 19.55
N PRO A 613 5.57 3.83 20.79
CA PRO A 613 6.86 3.21 21.05
C PRO A 613 6.94 1.84 20.36
N LYS A 614 7.98 1.66 19.54
CA LYS A 614 8.23 0.38 18.91
C LYS A 614 8.62 -0.65 19.98
N LEU A 615 8.01 -1.82 19.92
CA LEU A 615 8.44 -2.95 20.77
C LEU A 615 9.79 -3.50 20.29
N LYS A 616 10.08 -3.41 18.98
CA LYS A 616 11.36 -3.78 18.36
C LYS A 616 11.83 -2.73 17.34
N PRO A 617 13.15 -2.53 17.14
CA PRO A 617 13.69 -1.53 16.20
C PRO A 617 13.17 -1.63 14.76
N HIS A 618 12.70 -2.81 14.35
CA HIS A 618 12.22 -3.10 12.99
C HIS A 618 10.70 -3.17 12.88
N ASP A 619 9.96 -2.95 13.96
CA ASP A 619 8.50 -2.91 13.90
C ASP A 619 8.04 -1.70 13.06
N PRO A 620 6.93 -1.84 12.31
CA PRO A 620 6.37 -0.73 11.56
C PRO A 620 6.00 0.41 12.51
N ASP A 621 6.13 1.65 12.04
CA ASP A 621 5.63 2.81 12.78
C ASP A 621 4.10 2.74 12.86
N VAL A 622 3.60 2.48 14.06
CA VAL A 622 2.18 2.59 14.39
C VAL A 622 1.96 3.97 15.03
N TYR A 623 0.79 4.55 14.77
CA TYR A 623 0.44 5.89 15.24
C TYR A 623 -0.94 5.85 15.92
N HIS A 624 -1.09 6.65 16.96
CA HIS A 624 -2.41 7.12 17.39
C HIS A 624 -2.75 8.38 16.59
N TRP A 625 -3.99 8.47 16.13
CA TRP A 625 -4.45 9.50 15.21
C TRP A 625 -5.38 10.45 15.94
N CYS A 626 -5.07 11.74 15.85
CA CYS A 626 -5.88 12.79 16.43
C CYS A 626 -6.69 13.46 15.32
N TYR A 627 -8.01 13.48 15.51
CA TYR A 627 -8.98 13.98 14.55
C TYR A 627 -9.67 15.22 15.09
N LEU A 628 -9.99 16.13 14.18
CA LEU A 628 -10.90 17.24 14.38
C LEU A 628 -12.12 17.03 13.49
N LEU A 629 -13.29 17.02 14.10
CA LEU A 629 -14.57 16.79 13.47
C LEU A 629 -15.43 18.05 13.61
N ARG A 630 -15.86 18.60 12.48
CA ARG A 630 -16.75 19.77 12.43
C ARG A 630 -18.11 19.37 11.86
N PRO A 631 -19.23 19.84 12.42
CA PRO A 631 -20.55 19.56 11.87
C PRO A 631 -20.64 19.83 10.37
N LYS A 632 -21.12 18.86 9.59
CA LYS A 632 -21.54 19.14 8.22
C LYS A 632 -22.75 20.06 8.25
N GLY A 633 -22.73 21.08 7.40
CA GLY A 633 -23.73 22.15 7.36
C GLY A 633 -25.15 21.62 7.40
N PHE A 634 -25.90 22.03 8.43
CA PHE A 634 -27.35 22.20 8.32
C PHE A 634 -27.55 23.59 7.70
N GLN A 635 -28.11 23.67 6.50
CA GLN A 635 -28.72 24.92 6.03
C GLN A 635 -30.04 25.15 6.74
#